data_AF-A0A914J3K0-F1
#
_entry.id   AF-A0A914J3K0-F1
#
_cell.length_a   1.000
_cell.length_b   1.000
_cell.length_c   1.000
_cell.angle_alpha   90.00
_cell.angle_beta   90.00
_cell.angle_gamma   90.00
#
_symmetry.space_group_name_H-M   'P 1'
#
loop_
_entity.id
_entity.type
_entity.pdbx_description
1 polymer ?
#
loop_
_entity_poly.entity_id
_entity_poly.type
_entity_poly.pdbx_seq_one_letter_code
_entity_poly.pdbx_strand_id
1 'polypeptide(L)'
;MPLKWPQSNVLNLRNLDFNLEYIDLFVVHSCDQLTITNDTFANVEIIEQLKLLSIKDIKIESNAFRGIRKSPKHIIVQDSHFDVIPEFAFTGLSNVDHFWFKNVSIKKIATNAFAKLSNIRYIYFRNAEINLIATNAFANMRSIDNFFMRENITVQFAEDYILKNSRIDEIVFENSNVKATDFTLNGLKANKIEILSSKWHTVKVLKHPEYEQKVTGFEAKNSIFNRIVPSLFTNFTTVVFDTCQIHHLASFVNHWVENLDMLSFKNCRGSNITSVSVEGSQIEKIQTRAVYEAFIKLFTVEKTKFLHIPSKFMEAAEINELMFTNVQVESFAAEALWNSRFGIFLMNNVVLMKIEDRAFAGLFANQLQMTNCVFSRFPNYFFQKSEIGDLAILSSQFRDAATSTTFKDLNAAQLRFTHCEIVCKLKDCEINSLYFQKSIHQLTWIFEHNRCVSLPDSQTVTPSRICINATEVSSNPGLYCKRRVEIEECICSSEEPVILPKTHATMITIGDCSQISLMENNSPQLYFVYLYRTGYTLIEKLPKNLKILNLLHSTVRIENAAVMQSPSMDKIQLDNVNLEFVADFAFIEKNVKFISINHSKVVLIGNKSFSDGIINKIQIQSSEITNTGDLFLGAKQATIKNSKISSIQSIATVPDLCFENNLVECRCQEPAFQFDYNSCKTSTNQCINGFNFENWRRTRELPESTPCSASNNDQKLKSAASNFVSNHFICLFLGEIVLSFYNF
;
A
#
# COMPACT_ATOMS: atom_id res chain seq x y z
N MET A 1 73.58 -17.45 -23.27
CA MET A 1 72.25 -17.83 -23.80
C MET A 1 71.47 -18.51 -22.67
N PRO A 2 70.31 -17.98 -22.23
CA PRO A 2 69.41 -18.75 -21.39
C PRO A 2 68.67 -19.80 -22.23
N LEU A 3 68.56 -21.03 -21.73
CA LEU A 3 67.71 -22.04 -22.38
C LEU A 3 66.24 -21.60 -22.30
N LYS A 4 65.53 -21.67 -23.43
CA LYS A 4 64.06 -21.65 -23.43
C LYS A 4 63.57 -22.94 -22.79
N TRP A 5 62.79 -22.82 -21.73
CA TRP A 5 61.97 -23.92 -21.21
C TRP A 5 60.87 -24.26 -22.24
N PRO A 6 60.38 -25.51 -22.31
CA PRO A 6 59.39 -25.91 -23.31
C PRO A 6 58.09 -25.11 -23.19
N GLN A 7 57.51 -24.77 -24.35
CA GLN A 7 56.25 -24.05 -24.44
C GLN A 7 55.08 -25.07 -24.41
N SER A 8 54.08 -24.81 -23.56
CA SER A 8 52.85 -25.59 -23.34
C SER A 8 53.00 -27.00 -22.72
N ASN A 9 52.46 -27.17 -21.50
CA ASN A 9 52.32 -28.46 -20.80
C ASN A 9 50.95 -29.10 -21.12
N VAL A 10 50.87 -29.85 -22.23
CA VAL A 10 49.63 -30.48 -22.72
C VAL A 10 49.62 -31.98 -22.41
N LEU A 11 48.57 -32.46 -21.72
CA LEU A 11 48.34 -33.87 -21.42
C LEU A 11 47.11 -34.39 -22.18
N ASN A 12 47.22 -35.58 -22.78
CA ASN A 12 46.15 -36.23 -23.53
C ASN A 12 45.96 -37.66 -23.00
N LEU A 13 44.94 -37.87 -22.16
CA LEU A 13 44.60 -39.15 -21.57
C LEU A 13 43.73 -39.95 -22.54
N ARG A 14 44.17 -41.18 -22.83
CA ARG A 14 43.51 -42.14 -23.71
C ARG A 14 43.73 -43.55 -23.18
N ASN A 15 42.67 -44.37 -23.14
CA ASN A 15 42.70 -45.81 -22.86
C ASN A 15 43.63 -46.25 -21.70
N LEU A 16 43.20 -45.98 -20.45
CA LEU A 16 43.96 -46.31 -19.23
C LEU A 16 44.02 -47.82 -18.90
N ASP A 17 43.30 -48.67 -19.62
CA ASP A 17 43.17 -50.12 -19.41
C ASP A 17 44.51 -50.89 -19.52
N PHE A 18 45.53 -50.31 -20.16
CA PHE A 18 46.86 -50.92 -20.33
C PHE A 18 47.71 -50.96 -19.04
N ASN A 19 47.30 -51.80 -18.07
CA ASN A 19 47.91 -52.15 -16.77
C ASN A 19 47.39 -51.43 -15.51
N LEU A 20 46.27 -50.70 -15.56
CA LEU A 20 45.69 -50.00 -14.39
C LEU A 20 44.21 -50.36 -14.16
N GLU A 21 43.92 -51.65 -13.94
CA GLU A 21 42.55 -52.10 -13.60
C GLU A 21 42.02 -51.47 -12.30
N TYR A 22 42.90 -51.12 -11.36
CA TYR A 22 42.56 -50.63 -10.02
C TYR A 22 43.35 -49.36 -9.68
N ILE A 23 42.64 -48.29 -9.27
CA ILE A 23 43.24 -47.00 -8.88
C ILE A 23 42.55 -46.46 -7.62
N ASP A 24 43.28 -46.31 -6.52
CA ASP A 24 42.71 -45.65 -5.33
C ASP A 24 42.49 -44.15 -5.54
N LEU A 25 43.53 -43.47 -6.01
CA LEU A 25 43.61 -42.02 -6.14
C LEU A 25 44.24 -41.64 -7.49
N PHE A 26 43.45 -41.04 -8.38
CA PHE A 26 43.90 -40.48 -9.64
C PHE A 26 44.00 -38.95 -9.54
N VAL A 27 45.16 -38.36 -9.82
CA VAL A 27 45.37 -36.91 -9.74
C VAL A 27 46.08 -36.40 -11.00
N VAL A 28 45.49 -35.40 -11.64
CA VAL A 28 46.13 -34.58 -12.67
C VAL A 28 46.18 -33.16 -12.15
N HIS A 29 47.34 -32.51 -12.25
CA HIS A 29 47.49 -31.12 -11.83
C HIS A 29 48.46 -30.31 -12.68
N SER A 30 48.30 -28.98 -12.67
CA SER A 30 49.27 -28.01 -13.21
C SER A 30 49.57 -28.14 -14.72
N CYS A 31 48.59 -28.59 -15.50
CA CYS A 31 48.67 -28.64 -16.98
C CYS A 31 48.16 -27.32 -17.60
N ASP A 32 48.75 -26.93 -18.74
CA ASP A 32 48.19 -25.86 -19.58
C ASP A 32 46.92 -26.33 -20.31
N GLN A 33 46.91 -27.60 -20.75
CA GLN A 33 45.72 -28.23 -21.31
C GLN A 33 45.65 -29.70 -20.90
N LEU A 34 44.47 -30.18 -20.54
CA LEU A 34 44.14 -31.59 -20.39
C LEU A 34 43.08 -31.98 -21.42
N THR A 35 43.33 -33.00 -22.22
CA THR A 35 42.32 -33.69 -23.03
C THR A 35 42.05 -35.08 -22.44
N ILE A 36 40.78 -35.43 -22.21
CA ILE A 36 40.33 -36.78 -21.84
C ILE A 36 39.45 -37.28 -22.99
N THR A 37 39.89 -38.30 -23.73
CA THR A 37 39.13 -38.79 -24.90
C THR A 37 37.98 -39.72 -24.52
N ASN A 38 37.15 -40.05 -25.51
CA ASN A 38 36.13 -41.10 -25.38
C ASN A 38 36.72 -42.39 -24.77
N ASP A 39 35.94 -43.07 -23.94
CA ASP A 39 36.26 -44.39 -23.37
C ASP A 39 37.59 -44.47 -22.58
N THR A 40 38.17 -43.34 -22.17
CA THR A 40 39.48 -43.28 -21.50
C THR A 40 39.56 -44.12 -20.22
N PHE A 41 38.44 -44.19 -19.47
CA PHE A 41 38.32 -44.98 -18.24
C PHE A 41 37.55 -46.30 -18.42
N ALA A 42 37.41 -46.81 -19.64
CA ALA A 42 36.82 -48.12 -19.87
C ALA A 42 37.61 -49.21 -19.12
N ASN A 43 36.90 -50.19 -18.54
CA ASN A 43 37.43 -51.29 -17.71
C ASN A 43 38.11 -50.90 -16.39
N VAL A 44 38.42 -49.62 -16.13
CA VAL A 44 39.08 -49.17 -14.90
C VAL A 44 38.12 -49.15 -13.70
N GLU A 45 38.63 -49.49 -12.53
CA GLU A 45 38.02 -49.21 -11.22
C GLU A 45 38.76 -48.08 -10.51
N ILE A 46 38.09 -46.96 -10.24
CA ILE A 46 38.64 -45.92 -9.35
C ILE A 46 37.89 -45.98 -8.01
N ILE A 47 38.60 -46.19 -6.91
CA ILE A 47 37.99 -46.51 -5.61
C ILE A 47 37.60 -45.22 -4.85
N GLU A 48 38.57 -44.36 -4.54
CA GLU A 48 38.34 -43.22 -3.66
C GLU A 48 38.16 -41.93 -4.44
N GLN A 49 39.17 -41.44 -5.18
CA GLN A 49 39.13 -40.06 -5.71
C GLN A 49 39.74 -39.88 -7.10
N LEU A 50 39.08 -39.06 -7.93
CA LEU A 50 39.60 -38.49 -9.17
C LEU A 50 39.72 -36.96 -9.02
N LYS A 51 40.92 -36.40 -9.17
CA LYS A 51 41.20 -34.97 -8.97
C LYS A 51 41.81 -34.32 -10.22
N LEU A 52 41.23 -33.21 -10.65
CA LEU A 52 41.73 -32.34 -11.71
C LEU A 52 41.98 -30.94 -11.12
N LEU A 53 43.25 -30.54 -10.96
CA LEU A 53 43.63 -29.39 -10.13
C LEU A 53 44.48 -28.37 -10.89
N SER A 54 44.12 -27.09 -10.87
CA SER A 54 44.92 -26.01 -11.45
C SER A 54 45.25 -26.21 -12.95
N ILE A 55 44.25 -26.57 -13.76
CA ILE A 55 44.39 -26.85 -15.20
C ILE A 55 43.75 -25.70 -16.01
N LYS A 56 44.53 -25.05 -16.87
CA LYS A 56 44.08 -23.84 -17.59
C LYS A 56 43.05 -24.08 -18.68
N ASP A 57 42.92 -25.30 -19.18
CA ASP A 57 41.88 -25.71 -20.13
C ASP A 57 41.65 -27.23 -20.05
N ILE A 58 40.46 -27.64 -19.62
CA ILE A 58 40.04 -29.03 -19.58
C ILE A 58 39.07 -29.30 -20.74
N LYS A 59 39.48 -30.19 -21.64
CA LYS A 59 38.66 -30.76 -22.71
C LYS A 59 38.31 -32.20 -22.38
N ILE A 60 37.04 -32.48 -22.18
CA ILE A 60 36.49 -33.84 -22.06
C ILE A 60 35.78 -34.13 -23.39
N GLU A 61 35.94 -35.33 -23.94
CA GLU A 61 35.13 -35.83 -25.06
C GLU A 61 33.89 -36.59 -24.55
N SER A 62 32.82 -36.63 -25.35
CA SER A 62 31.60 -37.36 -25.01
C SER A 62 31.88 -38.83 -24.69
N ASN A 63 31.27 -39.36 -23.61
CA ASN A 63 31.46 -40.74 -23.15
C ASN A 63 32.88 -41.08 -22.63
N ALA A 64 33.65 -40.10 -22.14
CA ALA A 64 34.99 -40.34 -21.56
C ALA A 64 35.03 -41.38 -20.42
N PHE A 65 33.94 -41.50 -19.65
CA PHE A 65 33.79 -42.45 -18.54
C PHE A 65 32.92 -43.69 -18.88
N ARG A 66 32.58 -43.90 -20.15
CA ARG A 66 31.78 -45.06 -20.56
C ARG A 66 32.60 -46.34 -20.37
N GLY A 67 31.97 -47.35 -19.76
CA GLY A 67 32.62 -48.63 -19.47
C GLY A 67 33.50 -48.64 -18.23
N ILE A 68 33.56 -47.56 -17.43
CA ILE A 68 34.19 -47.59 -16.10
C ILE A 68 33.49 -48.65 -15.23
N ARG A 69 34.26 -49.55 -14.61
CA ARG A 69 33.71 -50.65 -13.78
C ARG A 69 33.25 -50.16 -12.42
N LYS A 70 33.98 -49.17 -11.87
CA LYS A 70 33.68 -48.56 -10.58
C LYS A 70 34.03 -47.08 -10.60
N SER A 71 33.03 -46.25 -10.33
CA SER A 71 33.20 -44.80 -10.22
C SER A 71 33.95 -44.42 -8.94
N PRO A 72 34.81 -43.38 -8.97
CA PRO A 72 35.38 -42.82 -7.75
C PRO A 72 34.28 -42.26 -6.84
N LYS A 73 34.39 -42.45 -5.52
CA LYS A 73 33.50 -41.80 -4.54
C LYS A 73 33.56 -40.27 -4.60
N HIS A 74 34.75 -39.70 -4.86
CA HIS A 74 34.96 -38.26 -4.94
C HIS A 74 35.55 -37.84 -6.29
N ILE A 75 34.84 -36.99 -7.02
CA ILE A 75 35.35 -36.29 -8.20
C ILE A 75 35.55 -34.84 -7.82
N ILE A 76 36.77 -34.31 -7.95
CA ILE A 76 37.11 -32.94 -7.57
C ILE A 76 37.78 -32.24 -8.74
N VAL A 77 37.13 -31.20 -9.25
CA VAL A 77 37.73 -30.25 -10.20
C VAL A 77 37.94 -28.92 -9.47
N GLN A 78 39.18 -28.45 -9.39
CA GLN A 78 39.53 -27.23 -8.66
C GLN A 78 40.41 -26.29 -9.49
N ASP A 79 40.20 -24.98 -9.36
CA ASP A 79 41.05 -23.91 -9.93
C ASP A 79 41.27 -24.07 -11.44
N SER A 80 40.23 -24.45 -12.18
CA SER A 80 40.34 -24.92 -13.58
C SER A 80 39.26 -24.34 -14.49
N HIS A 81 39.50 -24.37 -15.81
CA HIS A 81 38.60 -23.82 -16.82
C HIS A 81 38.08 -24.88 -17.80
N PHE A 82 36.86 -24.69 -18.29
CA PHE A 82 36.27 -25.44 -19.40
C PHE A 82 35.71 -24.48 -20.47
N ASP A 83 36.19 -24.58 -21.71
CA ASP A 83 35.52 -23.89 -22.83
C ASP A 83 34.13 -24.51 -23.05
N VAL A 84 34.04 -25.85 -23.05
CA VAL A 84 32.77 -26.61 -23.13
C VAL A 84 32.88 -27.92 -22.35
N ILE A 85 31.89 -28.19 -21.49
CA ILE A 85 31.53 -29.55 -21.05
C ILE A 85 30.53 -30.09 -22.10
N PRO A 86 30.90 -31.09 -22.93
CA PRO A 86 30.06 -31.56 -24.04
C PRO A 86 28.92 -32.45 -23.56
N GLU A 87 28.02 -32.83 -24.48
CA GLU A 87 27.00 -33.84 -24.21
C GLU A 87 27.62 -35.16 -23.74
N PHE A 88 26.95 -35.81 -22.77
CA PHE A 88 27.36 -37.13 -22.23
C PHE A 88 28.80 -37.20 -21.69
N ALA A 89 29.42 -36.06 -21.31
CA ALA A 89 30.80 -36.02 -20.82
C ALA A 89 31.02 -36.96 -19.63
N PHE A 90 30.02 -37.06 -18.74
CA PHE A 90 30.06 -37.83 -17.49
C PHE A 90 29.23 -39.12 -17.52
N THR A 91 28.72 -39.53 -18.69
CA THR A 91 27.94 -40.77 -18.83
C THR A 91 28.80 -42.00 -18.49
N GLY A 92 28.27 -42.85 -17.61
CA GLY A 92 28.95 -44.01 -17.02
C GLY A 92 29.14 -43.88 -15.51
N LEU A 93 29.31 -42.65 -15.01
CA LEU A 93 29.49 -42.38 -13.59
C LEU A 93 28.19 -42.61 -12.80
N SER A 94 28.30 -43.40 -11.74
CA SER A 94 27.22 -43.75 -10.81
C SER A 94 27.74 -44.14 -9.43
N ASN A 95 26.93 -43.97 -8.39
CA ASN A 95 27.31 -44.22 -6.98
C ASN A 95 28.49 -43.34 -6.52
N VAL A 96 28.46 -42.05 -6.86
CA VAL A 96 29.48 -41.05 -6.47
C VAL A 96 28.97 -40.28 -5.26
N ASP A 97 29.75 -40.24 -4.18
CA ASP A 97 29.39 -39.46 -2.99
C ASP A 97 29.50 -37.94 -3.26
N HIS A 98 30.59 -37.49 -3.87
CA HIS A 98 30.84 -36.06 -4.05
C HIS A 98 31.39 -35.74 -5.44
N PHE A 99 30.65 -34.93 -6.20
CA PHE A 99 31.10 -34.31 -7.44
C PHE A 99 31.27 -32.81 -7.21
N TRP A 100 32.50 -32.37 -7.00
CA TRP A 100 32.86 -31.01 -6.61
C TRP A 100 33.52 -30.23 -7.74
N PHE A 101 32.96 -29.07 -8.05
CA PHE A 101 33.53 -28.04 -8.92
C PHE A 101 33.80 -26.80 -8.07
N LYS A 102 35.08 -26.48 -7.81
CA LYS A 102 35.46 -25.37 -6.92
C LYS A 102 36.40 -24.39 -7.62
N ASN A 103 36.07 -23.11 -7.60
CA ASN A 103 36.84 -22.07 -8.30
C ASN A 103 37.02 -22.42 -9.78
N VAL A 104 35.90 -22.63 -10.49
CA VAL A 104 35.89 -23.00 -11.91
C VAL A 104 35.21 -21.94 -12.76
N SER A 105 35.72 -21.76 -13.98
CA SER A 105 35.04 -20.99 -15.02
C SER A 105 34.63 -21.93 -16.15
N ILE A 106 33.35 -21.92 -16.51
CA ILE A 106 32.77 -22.79 -17.53
C ILE A 106 32.04 -21.92 -18.55
N LYS A 107 32.54 -21.83 -19.77
CA LYS A 107 31.87 -21.05 -20.81
C LYS A 107 30.61 -21.80 -21.28
N LYS A 108 30.79 -23.02 -21.81
CA LYS A 108 29.79 -24.02 -22.23
C LYS A 108 29.39 -25.08 -21.19
N ILE A 109 28.16 -25.16 -20.69
CA ILE A 109 27.57 -26.47 -20.34
C ILE A 109 26.58 -26.87 -21.43
N ALA A 110 26.92 -27.89 -22.21
CA ALA A 110 26.11 -28.34 -23.35
C ALA A 110 24.85 -29.11 -22.90
N THR A 111 23.88 -29.20 -23.81
CA THR A 111 22.70 -30.07 -23.70
C THR A 111 23.12 -31.50 -23.36
N ASN A 112 22.44 -32.15 -22.42
CA ASN A 112 22.74 -33.50 -21.93
C ASN A 112 24.16 -33.73 -21.36
N ALA A 113 24.91 -32.68 -20.99
CA ALA A 113 26.29 -32.83 -20.47
C ALA A 113 26.39 -33.73 -19.23
N PHE A 114 25.45 -33.58 -18.29
CA PHE A 114 25.35 -34.38 -17.06
C PHE A 114 24.29 -35.50 -17.15
N ALA A 115 23.81 -35.81 -18.35
CA ALA A 115 22.76 -36.82 -18.52
C ALA A 115 23.22 -38.23 -18.13
N LYS A 116 22.27 -39.03 -17.63
CA LYS A 116 22.43 -40.43 -17.18
C LYS A 116 23.29 -40.64 -15.94
N LEU A 117 23.68 -39.59 -15.21
CA LEU A 117 24.21 -39.74 -13.85
C LEU A 117 23.15 -40.39 -12.94
N SER A 118 23.55 -41.38 -12.14
CA SER A 118 22.66 -42.02 -11.19
C SER A 118 23.28 -42.32 -9.83
N ASN A 119 22.50 -42.15 -8.76
CA ASN A 119 22.92 -42.35 -7.37
C ASN A 119 24.11 -41.44 -7.04
N ILE A 120 23.90 -40.12 -7.07
CA ILE A 120 24.94 -39.13 -6.74
C ILE A 120 24.52 -38.39 -5.48
N ARG A 121 25.32 -38.44 -4.41
CA ARG A 121 24.92 -37.85 -3.13
C ARG A 121 25.06 -36.33 -3.13
N TYR A 122 26.14 -35.79 -3.71
CA TYR A 122 26.32 -34.34 -3.87
C TYR A 122 26.87 -33.99 -5.26
N ILE A 123 26.18 -33.12 -5.99
CA ILE A 123 26.76 -32.31 -7.06
C ILE A 123 26.90 -30.88 -6.51
N TYR A 124 28.12 -30.36 -6.43
CA TYR A 124 28.42 -29.11 -5.74
C TYR A 124 29.28 -28.18 -6.61
N PHE A 125 28.76 -27.00 -6.91
CA PHE A 125 29.51 -25.88 -7.49
C PHE A 125 29.80 -24.84 -6.39
N ARG A 126 31.06 -24.43 -6.27
CA ARG A 126 31.54 -23.46 -5.28
C ARG A 126 32.44 -22.41 -5.93
N ASN A 127 32.13 -21.12 -5.79
CA ASN A 127 32.82 -20.02 -6.47
C ASN A 127 32.96 -20.33 -7.98
N ALA A 128 31.83 -20.37 -8.70
CA ALA A 128 31.77 -20.81 -10.09
C ALA A 128 31.16 -19.74 -11.00
N GLU A 129 31.84 -19.47 -12.11
CA GLU A 129 31.32 -18.62 -13.19
C GLU A 129 30.93 -19.50 -14.38
N ILE A 130 29.66 -19.41 -14.79
CA ILE A 130 29.10 -20.19 -15.89
C ILE A 130 28.47 -19.23 -16.92
N ASN A 131 29.00 -19.19 -18.14
CA ASN A 131 28.47 -18.25 -19.15
C ASN A 131 27.15 -18.72 -19.76
N LEU A 132 27.02 -20.01 -20.06
CA LEU A 132 25.79 -20.57 -20.61
C LEU A 132 25.52 -21.99 -20.09
N ILE A 133 24.38 -22.17 -19.43
CA ILE A 133 23.76 -23.46 -19.16
C ILE A 133 22.71 -23.70 -20.25
N ALA A 134 23.01 -24.61 -21.18
CA ALA A 134 22.11 -24.91 -22.30
C ALA A 134 20.88 -25.73 -21.86
N THR A 135 19.85 -25.70 -22.69
CA THR A 135 18.61 -26.45 -22.55
C THR A 135 18.91 -27.93 -22.31
N ASN A 136 18.29 -28.53 -21.29
CA ASN A 136 18.52 -29.91 -20.83
C ASN A 136 19.97 -30.25 -20.41
N ALA A 137 20.83 -29.29 -20.03
CA ALA A 137 22.22 -29.55 -19.62
C ALA A 137 22.38 -30.60 -18.48
N PHE A 138 21.47 -30.58 -17.51
CA PHE A 138 21.39 -31.47 -16.36
C PHE A 138 20.14 -32.36 -16.39
N ALA A 139 19.65 -32.71 -17.59
CA ALA A 139 18.44 -33.51 -17.75
C ALA A 139 18.67 -35.01 -17.54
N ASN A 140 17.60 -35.72 -17.16
CA ASN A 140 17.56 -37.18 -16.99
C ASN A 140 18.56 -37.74 -15.95
N MET A 141 18.92 -36.96 -14.92
CA MET A 141 19.68 -37.43 -13.76
C MET A 141 18.76 -38.20 -12.79
N ARG A 142 19.24 -39.29 -12.19
CA ARG A 142 18.39 -40.20 -11.37
C ARG A 142 18.94 -40.36 -9.96
N SER A 143 18.12 -40.12 -8.94
CA SER A 143 18.53 -40.27 -7.53
C SER A 143 19.77 -39.42 -7.23
N ILE A 144 19.61 -38.11 -7.36
CA ILE A 144 20.61 -37.13 -6.90
C ILE A 144 20.12 -36.63 -5.54
N ASP A 145 20.89 -36.79 -4.47
CA ASP A 145 20.39 -36.32 -3.17
C ASP A 145 20.50 -34.78 -3.11
N ASN A 146 21.64 -34.21 -3.49
CA ASN A 146 21.88 -32.77 -3.34
C ASN A 146 22.48 -32.14 -4.60
N PHE A 147 21.87 -31.08 -5.11
CA PHE A 147 22.43 -30.22 -6.16
C PHE A 147 22.62 -28.80 -5.61
N PHE A 148 23.87 -28.44 -5.31
CA PHE A 148 24.22 -27.20 -4.62
C PHE A 148 25.05 -26.28 -5.52
N MET A 149 24.61 -25.03 -5.66
CA MET A 149 25.37 -23.92 -6.20
C MET A 149 25.50 -22.88 -5.08
N ARG A 150 26.67 -22.81 -4.44
CA ARG A 150 26.89 -21.97 -3.25
C ARG A 150 28.17 -21.14 -3.32
N GLU A 151 28.17 -19.98 -2.67
CA GLU A 151 29.29 -19.03 -2.59
C GLU A 151 29.73 -18.48 -3.96
N ASN A 152 29.43 -17.20 -4.24
CA ASN A 152 29.85 -16.47 -5.45
C ASN A 152 29.58 -17.26 -6.75
N ILE A 153 28.33 -17.65 -6.97
CA ILE A 153 27.90 -18.28 -8.20
C ILE A 153 27.43 -17.21 -9.18
N THR A 154 27.98 -17.19 -10.39
CA THR A 154 27.51 -16.31 -11.47
C THR A 154 27.09 -17.17 -12.66
N VAL A 155 25.83 -17.03 -13.09
CA VAL A 155 25.30 -17.67 -14.30
C VAL A 155 24.84 -16.59 -15.26
N GLN A 156 25.62 -16.32 -16.31
CA GLN A 156 25.35 -15.23 -17.27
C GLN A 156 24.12 -15.51 -18.13
N PHE A 157 23.81 -16.79 -18.38
CA PHE A 157 22.52 -17.23 -18.90
C PHE A 157 22.24 -18.72 -18.62
N ALA A 158 21.03 -19.03 -18.15
CA ALA A 158 20.47 -20.37 -18.13
C ALA A 158 19.24 -20.42 -19.05
N GLU A 159 19.20 -21.39 -19.95
CA GLU A 159 18.09 -21.61 -20.87
C GLU A 159 16.90 -22.33 -20.18
N ASP A 160 15.93 -22.78 -20.97
CA ASP A 160 14.75 -23.50 -20.48
C ASP A 160 15.11 -24.93 -20.00
N TYR A 161 14.33 -25.47 -19.06
CA TYR A 161 14.32 -26.90 -18.73
C TYR A 161 15.71 -27.52 -18.40
N ILE A 162 16.61 -26.78 -17.74
CA ILE A 162 17.99 -27.25 -17.54
C ILE A 162 18.08 -28.57 -16.75
N LEU A 163 17.06 -28.87 -15.93
CA LEU A 163 16.97 -30.05 -15.05
C LEU A 163 15.83 -31.03 -15.46
N LYS A 164 15.39 -31.00 -16.72
CA LYS A 164 14.22 -31.78 -17.19
C LYS A 164 14.32 -33.28 -16.88
N ASN A 165 13.23 -33.88 -16.42
CA ASN A 165 13.10 -35.29 -16.06
C ASN A 165 14.07 -35.77 -14.96
N SER A 166 14.83 -34.88 -14.32
CA SER A 166 15.75 -35.24 -13.25
C SER A 166 15.00 -35.43 -11.93
N ARG A 167 15.48 -36.36 -11.10
CA ARG A 167 14.99 -36.61 -9.73
C ARG A 167 16.07 -36.20 -8.75
N ILE A 168 15.82 -35.12 -8.00
CA ILE A 168 16.79 -34.51 -7.08
C ILE A 168 16.11 -34.26 -5.72
N ASP A 169 16.66 -34.70 -4.60
CA ASP A 169 16.01 -34.50 -3.30
C ASP A 169 16.02 -33.01 -2.89
N GLU A 170 17.21 -32.41 -2.74
CA GLU A 170 17.40 -30.98 -2.41
C GLU A 170 18.21 -30.22 -3.47
N ILE A 171 17.74 -29.01 -3.82
CA ILE A 171 18.43 -28.04 -4.67
C ILE A 171 18.64 -26.74 -3.90
N VAL A 172 19.87 -26.21 -3.87
CA VAL A 172 20.18 -24.94 -3.21
C VAL A 172 20.98 -24.01 -4.12
N PHE A 173 20.47 -22.80 -4.30
CA PHE A 173 21.19 -21.66 -4.89
C PHE A 173 21.46 -20.61 -3.78
N GLU A 174 22.70 -20.49 -3.35
CA GLU A 174 23.10 -19.62 -2.22
C GLU A 174 24.18 -18.62 -2.66
N ASN A 175 23.95 -17.33 -2.39
CA ASN A 175 24.84 -16.23 -2.80
C ASN A 175 25.14 -16.27 -4.33
N SER A 176 24.07 -16.40 -5.11
CA SER A 176 24.12 -16.56 -6.57
C SER A 176 23.57 -15.35 -7.33
N ASN A 177 24.10 -15.09 -8.52
CA ASN A 177 23.59 -14.13 -9.49
C ASN A 177 23.27 -14.87 -10.79
N VAL A 178 22.00 -15.11 -11.05
CA VAL A 178 21.51 -15.99 -12.13
C VAL A 178 20.64 -15.21 -13.09
N LYS A 179 21.03 -15.15 -14.35
CA LYS A 179 20.14 -14.75 -15.44
C LYS A 179 19.52 -16.01 -16.06
N ALA A 180 18.21 -16.07 -16.11
CA ALA A 180 17.45 -17.28 -16.45
C ALA A 180 16.27 -16.95 -17.38
N THR A 181 15.63 -17.98 -17.94
CA THR A 181 14.30 -17.85 -18.53
C THR A 181 13.22 -18.15 -17.51
N ASP A 182 11.96 -17.80 -17.81
CA ASP A 182 10.82 -18.20 -16.99
C ASP A 182 10.79 -19.74 -16.77
N PHE A 183 11.25 -20.54 -17.74
CA PHE A 183 11.15 -22.02 -17.73
C PHE A 183 12.39 -22.78 -17.21
N THR A 184 13.42 -22.09 -16.70
CA THR A 184 14.71 -22.74 -16.37
C THR A 184 14.59 -23.95 -15.43
N LEU A 185 13.74 -23.88 -14.39
CA LEU A 185 13.57 -24.96 -13.40
C LEU A 185 12.41 -25.93 -13.68
N ASN A 186 11.68 -25.76 -14.79
CA ASN A 186 10.48 -26.56 -15.08
C ASN A 186 10.81 -28.00 -15.54
N GLY A 187 9.86 -28.91 -15.35
CA GLY A 187 10.02 -30.33 -15.70
C GLY A 187 10.91 -31.14 -14.72
N LEU A 188 11.21 -30.58 -13.55
CA LEU A 188 11.97 -31.19 -12.46
C LEU A 188 11.05 -32.01 -11.53
N LYS A 189 11.61 -33.05 -10.91
CA LYS A 189 10.99 -33.76 -9.78
C LYS A 189 11.89 -33.64 -8.54
N ALA A 190 11.45 -32.90 -7.52
CA ALA A 190 12.25 -32.63 -6.33
C ALA A 190 11.47 -32.57 -5.02
N ASN A 191 12.14 -32.70 -3.88
CA ASN A 191 11.52 -32.47 -2.58
C ASN A 191 11.70 -31.02 -2.11
N LYS A 192 12.87 -30.41 -2.29
CA LYS A 192 13.14 -29.06 -1.79
C LYS A 192 13.99 -28.24 -2.77
N ILE A 193 13.62 -26.97 -2.95
CA ILE A 193 14.36 -25.96 -3.70
C ILE A 193 14.54 -24.74 -2.79
N GLU A 194 15.77 -24.31 -2.55
CA GLU A 194 16.07 -23.09 -1.80
C GLU A 194 16.82 -22.06 -2.66
N ILE A 195 16.39 -20.81 -2.59
CA ILE A 195 17.08 -19.66 -3.18
C ILE A 195 17.41 -18.67 -2.06
N LEU A 196 18.67 -18.63 -1.65
CA LEU A 196 19.16 -17.92 -0.47
C LEU A 196 20.10 -16.79 -0.87
N SER A 197 19.84 -15.57 -0.37
CA SER A 197 20.70 -14.38 -0.58
C SER A 197 21.12 -14.16 -2.04
N SER A 198 20.21 -14.42 -2.98
CA SER A 198 20.51 -14.55 -4.40
C SER A 198 19.77 -13.52 -5.26
N LYS A 199 20.29 -13.24 -6.46
CA LYS A 199 19.70 -12.32 -7.44
C LYS A 199 19.35 -13.08 -8.70
N TRP A 200 18.08 -13.02 -9.10
CA TRP A 200 17.54 -13.71 -10.26
C TRP A 200 16.98 -12.69 -11.27
N HIS A 201 17.53 -12.73 -12.49
CA HIS A 201 17.04 -11.97 -13.63
C HIS A 201 16.38 -12.92 -14.64
N THR A 202 15.08 -13.11 -14.47
CA THR A 202 14.22 -13.97 -15.29
C THR A 202 13.76 -13.23 -16.55
N VAL A 203 13.87 -13.87 -17.71
CA VAL A 203 13.47 -13.34 -19.02
C VAL A 203 12.20 -14.07 -19.51
N LYS A 204 11.23 -13.31 -20.00
CA LYS A 204 9.94 -13.84 -20.51
C LYS A 204 10.12 -14.68 -21.77
N VAL A 205 9.49 -15.86 -21.79
CA VAL A 205 9.39 -16.76 -22.96
C VAL A 205 7.93 -16.91 -23.39
N LEU A 206 7.67 -17.16 -24.69
CA LEU A 206 6.34 -17.10 -25.30
C LEU A 206 5.71 -18.46 -25.68
N LYS A 207 6.41 -19.58 -25.50
CA LYS A 207 5.92 -20.92 -25.87
C LYS A 207 5.92 -21.84 -24.66
N HIS A 208 4.85 -22.61 -24.48
CA HIS A 208 4.67 -23.57 -23.39
C HIS A 208 4.47 -24.98 -23.98
N PRO A 209 5.49 -25.86 -23.96
CA PRO A 209 5.30 -27.29 -24.10
C PRO A 209 4.83 -27.91 -22.78
N GLU A 210 4.02 -28.96 -22.85
CA GLU A 210 3.66 -29.74 -21.66
C GLU A 210 4.90 -30.39 -21.01
N TYR A 211 4.93 -30.44 -19.67
CA TYR A 211 5.99 -31.08 -18.89
C TYR A 211 5.44 -31.70 -17.61
N GLU A 212 5.91 -32.91 -17.27
CA GLU A 212 5.70 -33.47 -15.93
C GLU A 212 6.66 -32.80 -14.93
N GLN A 213 6.12 -32.11 -13.92
CA GLN A 213 6.90 -31.64 -12.77
C GLN A 213 6.21 -31.99 -11.45
N LYS A 214 6.99 -32.09 -10.38
CA LYS A 214 6.51 -32.26 -9.00
C LYS A 214 7.58 -31.76 -8.03
N VAL A 215 7.26 -30.76 -7.22
CA VAL A 215 8.16 -30.21 -6.20
C VAL A 215 7.44 -30.17 -4.85
N THR A 216 8.04 -30.65 -3.77
CA THR A 216 7.34 -30.61 -2.46
C THR A 216 7.46 -29.23 -1.80
N GLY A 217 8.63 -28.58 -1.86
CA GLY A 217 8.82 -27.23 -1.32
C GLY A 217 9.77 -26.35 -2.13
N PHE A 218 9.41 -25.07 -2.22
CA PHE A 218 10.23 -23.99 -2.73
C PHE A 218 10.28 -22.88 -1.66
N GLU A 219 11.48 -22.49 -1.24
CA GLU A 219 11.70 -21.36 -0.34
C GLU A 219 12.72 -20.39 -0.95
N ALA A 220 12.35 -19.12 -1.04
CA ALA A 220 13.26 -18.05 -1.38
C ALA A 220 13.39 -17.08 -0.20
N LYS A 221 14.62 -16.79 0.21
CA LYS A 221 14.93 -15.95 1.37
C LYS A 221 15.99 -14.90 1.05
N ASN A 222 15.78 -13.67 1.54
CA ASN A 222 16.71 -12.53 1.38
C ASN A 222 17.13 -12.29 -0.09
N SER A 223 16.25 -12.63 -1.05
CA SER A 223 16.59 -12.73 -2.47
C SER A 223 15.83 -11.71 -3.33
N ILE A 224 16.42 -11.35 -4.47
CA ILE A 224 15.90 -10.33 -5.39
C ILE A 224 15.52 -10.99 -6.71
N PHE A 225 14.28 -10.78 -7.16
CA PHE A 225 13.76 -11.27 -8.42
C PHE A 225 13.22 -10.10 -9.23
N ASN A 226 13.67 -9.92 -10.48
CA ASN A 226 13.05 -8.95 -11.39
C ASN A 226 11.62 -9.39 -11.81
N ARG A 227 11.38 -10.70 -11.87
CA ARG A 227 10.18 -11.32 -12.43
C ARG A 227 10.00 -12.72 -11.84
N ILE A 228 8.78 -12.99 -11.38
CA ILE A 228 8.31 -14.32 -10.96
C ILE A 228 6.98 -14.58 -11.68
N VAL A 229 6.72 -15.84 -12.04
CA VAL A 229 5.48 -16.24 -12.70
C VAL A 229 4.82 -17.36 -11.91
N PRO A 230 3.87 -17.06 -10.99
CA PRO A 230 3.33 -18.06 -10.07
C PRO A 230 2.65 -19.26 -10.75
N SER A 231 2.14 -19.08 -11.97
CA SER A 231 1.54 -20.15 -12.79
C SER A 231 2.55 -21.20 -13.29
N LEU A 232 3.85 -21.04 -13.02
CA LEU A 232 4.87 -22.07 -13.27
C LEU A 232 5.12 -22.98 -12.06
N PHE A 233 4.55 -22.67 -10.90
CA PHE A 233 4.61 -23.51 -9.69
C PHE A 233 3.52 -24.60 -9.65
N THR A 234 2.97 -25.00 -10.79
CA THR A 234 2.06 -26.17 -10.90
C THR A 234 2.73 -27.41 -10.32
N ASN A 235 2.03 -28.18 -9.48
CA ASN A 235 2.58 -29.32 -8.73
C ASN A 235 3.73 -28.99 -7.75
N PHE A 236 3.81 -27.75 -7.26
CA PHE A 236 4.61 -27.40 -6.09
C PHE A 236 3.73 -27.49 -4.86
N THR A 237 4.01 -28.30 -3.83
CA THR A 237 3.12 -28.35 -2.65
C THR A 237 3.21 -27.05 -1.83
N THR A 238 4.41 -26.50 -1.64
CA THR A 238 4.63 -25.24 -0.90
C THR A 238 5.59 -24.29 -1.62
N VAL A 239 5.29 -22.99 -1.61
CA VAL A 239 6.07 -21.90 -2.20
C VAL A 239 6.08 -20.71 -1.22
N VAL A 240 7.26 -20.36 -0.70
CA VAL A 240 7.45 -19.30 0.30
C VAL A 240 8.49 -18.30 -0.17
N PHE A 241 8.16 -17.01 -0.06
CA PHE A 241 9.08 -15.89 -0.22
C PHE A 241 9.20 -15.13 1.10
N ASP A 242 10.36 -15.18 1.75
CA ASP A 242 10.65 -14.48 3.01
C ASP A 242 11.67 -13.36 2.77
N THR A 243 11.33 -12.13 3.16
CA THR A 243 12.26 -10.98 3.11
C THR A 243 12.84 -10.76 1.70
N CYS A 244 12.02 -10.97 0.67
CA CYS A 244 12.42 -10.87 -0.74
C CYS A 244 11.98 -9.55 -1.39
N GLN A 245 12.68 -9.19 -2.47
CA GLN A 245 12.30 -8.10 -3.38
C GLN A 245 11.83 -8.73 -4.69
N ILE A 246 10.60 -8.44 -5.14
CA ILE A 246 9.99 -9.08 -6.32
C ILE A 246 9.40 -7.99 -7.19
N HIS A 247 10.15 -7.52 -8.19
CA HIS A 247 9.75 -6.34 -8.95
C HIS A 247 8.45 -6.57 -9.73
N HIS A 248 8.22 -7.77 -10.27
CA HIS A 248 7.03 -8.06 -11.07
C HIS A 248 6.52 -9.51 -10.88
N LEU A 249 5.34 -9.67 -10.27
CA LEU A 249 4.59 -10.93 -10.28
C LEU A 249 3.74 -10.98 -11.56
N ALA A 250 4.15 -11.80 -12.52
CA ALA A 250 3.46 -11.97 -13.80
C ALA A 250 2.46 -13.13 -13.78
N SER A 251 1.42 -13.04 -14.60
CA SER A 251 0.57 -14.18 -14.95
C SER A 251 0.96 -14.76 -16.31
N PHE A 252 0.86 -16.09 -16.50
CA PHE A 252 0.62 -16.66 -17.83
C PHE A 252 -0.88 -16.80 -18.04
N VAL A 253 -1.38 -16.23 -19.14
CA VAL A 253 -2.77 -16.37 -19.57
C VAL A 253 -3.08 -17.87 -19.80
N ASN A 254 -4.27 -18.30 -19.37
CA ASN A 254 -4.80 -19.66 -19.54
C ASN A 254 -4.00 -20.82 -18.89
N HIS A 255 -3.22 -20.58 -17.84
CA HIS A 255 -2.50 -21.64 -17.11
C HIS A 255 -2.98 -21.76 -15.67
N TRP A 256 -3.43 -22.96 -15.29
CA TRP A 256 -3.94 -23.24 -13.95
C TRP A 256 -2.82 -23.72 -13.02
N VAL A 257 -2.81 -23.22 -11.79
CA VAL A 257 -1.93 -23.72 -10.73
C VAL A 257 -2.63 -24.89 -10.05
N GLU A 258 -2.34 -26.09 -10.55
CA GLU A 258 -2.79 -27.33 -9.90
C GLU A 258 -1.83 -27.72 -8.76
N ASN A 259 -2.38 -28.33 -7.70
CA ASN A 259 -1.63 -28.96 -6.61
C ASN A 259 -0.68 -28.04 -5.80
N LEU A 260 -1.00 -26.74 -5.68
CA LEU A 260 -0.32 -25.80 -4.77
C LEU A 260 -1.14 -25.57 -3.49
N ASP A 261 -0.63 -26.08 -2.36
CA ASP A 261 -1.29 -25.93 -1.05
C ASP A 261 -0.91 -24.62 -0.33
N MET A 262 0.27 -24.06 -0.58
CA MET A 262 0.76 -22.84 0.07
C MET A 262 1.52 -21.94 -0.90
N LEU A 263 1.03 -20.72 -1.09
CA LEU A 263 1.81 -19.58 -1.61
C LEU A 263 1.83 -18.47 -0.55
N SER A 264 3.02 -18.06 -0.11
CA SER A 264 3.15 -17.09 0.99
C SER A 264 4.26 -16.06 0.71
N PHE A 265 3.93 -14.79 0.92
CA PHE A 265 4.88 -13.67 0.91
C PHE A 265 5.00 -13.09 2.33
N LYS A 266 6.19 -13.16 2.93
CA LYS A 266 6.45 -12.78 4.33
C LYS A 266 7.52 -11.69 4.38
N ASN A 267 7.32 -10.70 5.24
CA ASN A 267 8.30 -9.64 5.54
C ASN A 267 8.78 -8.79 4.33
N CYS A 268 8.04 -8.80 3.22
CA CYS A 268 8.37 -8.05 2.00
C CYS A 268 8.02 -6.55 2.13
N ARG A 269 8.73 -5.81 2.98
CA ARG A 269 8.48 -4.39 3.31
C ARG A 269 9.26 -3.41 2.42
N GLY A 270 8.67 -2.24 2.14
CA GLY A 270 9.36 -1.07 1.58
C GLY A 270 9.41 -1.00 0.04
N SER A 271 8.26 -0.78 -0.61
CA SER A 271 8.11 -0.69 -2.09
C SER A 271 8.42 -1.97 -2.89
N ASN A 272 8.51 -3.12 -2.22
CA ASN A 272 9.04 -4.37 -2.80
C ASN A 272 8.16 -5.10 -3.82
N ILE A 273 6.86 -4.77 -3.94
CA ILE A 273 5.96 -5.35 -4.95
C ILE A 273 5.22 -4.22 -5.67
N THR A 274 5.64 -3.92 -6.91
CA THR A 274 5.05 -2.82 -7.69
C THR A 274 3.68 -3.17 -8.25
N SER A 275 3.46 -4.43 -8.59
CA SER A 275 2.19 -4.95 -9.08
C SER A 275 2.03 -6.44 -8.82
N VAL A 276 0.88 -6.83 -8.29
CA VAL A 276 0.33 -8.19 -8.31
C VAL A 276 -0.82 -8.20 -9.30
N SER A 277 -0.83 -9.12 -10.26
CA SER A 277 -1.99 -9.32 -11.14
C SER A 277 -2.35 -10.80 -11.26
N VAL A 278 -3.61 -11.11 -10.96
CA VAL A 278 -4.22 -12.43 -11.11
C VAL A 278 -5.35 -12.30 -12.11
N GLU A 279 -5.24 -12.95 -13.28
CA GLU A 279 -6.29 -12.92 -14.31
C GLU A 279 -6.67 -14.35 -14.72
N GLY A 280 -7.97 -14.59 -14.98
CA GLY A 280 -8.45 -15.79 -15.67
C GLY A 280 -8.21 -17.10 -14.92
N SER A 281 -8.20 -17.06 -13.59
CA SER A 281 -7.73 -18.16 -12.73
C SER A 281 -8.84 -18.77 -11.86
N GLN A 282 -8.68 -20.04 -11.47
CA GLN A 282 -9.41 -20.65 -10.35
C GLN A 282 -8.42 -20.94 -9.22
N ILE A 283 -8.72 -20.48 -8.00
CA ILE A 283 -7.86 -20.59 -6.82
C ILE A 283 -8.63 -21.31 -5.72
N GLU A 284 -8.21 -22.54 -5.42
CA GLU A 284 -8.96 -23.45 -4.54
C GLU A 284 -8.58 -23.33 -3.05
N LYS A 285 -7.33 -23.01 -2.75
CA LYS A 285 -6.86 -22.82 -1.38
C LYS A 285 -6.11 -21.50 -1.28
N ILE A 286 -6.45 -20.74 -0.25
CA ILE A 286 -5.68 -19.59 0.23
C ILE A 286 -5.41 -19.85 1.71
N GLN A 287 -4.18 -19.62 2.14
CA GLN A 287 -3.81 -19.70 3.55
C GLN A 287 -4.19 -18.40 4.27
N THR A 288 -4.63 -18.50 5.52
CA THR A 288 -4.61 -17.37 6.46
C THR A 288 -3.23 -16.70 6.40
N ARG A 289 -3.18 -15.36 6.35
CA ARG A 289 -1.94 -14.57 6.23
C ARG A 289 -1.13 -14.81 4.94
N ALA A 290 -1.77 -15.19 3.83
CA ALA A 290 -1.09 -15.25 2.53
C ALA A 290 -0.52 -13.89 2.08
N VAL A 291 -1.12 -12.77 2.51
CA VAL A 291 -0.60 -11.41 2.34
C VAL A 291 -0.46 -10.76 3.72
N TYR A 292 0.69 -10.96 4.38
CA TYR A 292 0.90 -10.49 5.76
C TYR A 292 2.08 -9.51 5.87
N GLU A 293 1.82 -8.35 6.49
CA GLU A 293 2.80 -7.25 6.64
C GLU A 293 3.50 -6.85 5.32
N ALA A 294 2.79 -7.00 4.20
CA ALA A 294 3.28 -6.73 2.85
C ALA A 294 2.87 -5.33 2.38
N PHE A 295 3.78 -4.63 1.70
CA PHE A 295 3.49 -3.37 1.01
C PHE A 295 3.35 -3.61 -0.50
N ILE A 296 2.18 -3.34 -1.07
CA ILE A 296 1.88 -3.56 -2.49
C ILE A 296 1.35 -2.27 -3.12
N LYS A 297 1.95 -1.82 -4.24
CA LYS A 297 1.46 -0.60 -4.90
C LYS A 297 0.16 -0.82 -5.68
N LEU A 298 0.03 -1.93 -6.40
CA LEU A 298 -1.16 -2.28 -7.16
C LEU A 298 -1.43 -3.79 -7.03
N PHE A 299 -2.65 -4.18 -6.66
CA PHE A 299 -3.11 -5.56 -6.68
C PHE A 299 -4.41 -5.65 -7.48
N THR A 300 -4.33 -6.18 -8.69
CA THR A 300 -5.48 -6.44 -9.56
C THR A 300 -5.84 -7.93 -9.55
N VAL A 301 -7.14 -8.23 -9.43
CA VAL A 301 -7.71 -9.56 -9.64
C VAL A 301 -8.85 -9.45 -10.63
N GLU A 302 -8.75 -10.13 -11.77
CA GLU A 302 -9.72 -10.07 -12.86
C GLU A 302 -10.18 -11.47 -13.30
N LYS A 303 -11.46 -11.63 -13.65
CA LYS A 303 -12.04 -12.87 -14.24
C LYS A 303 -11.63 -14.14 -13.46
N THR A 304 -11.63 -14.07 -12.13
CA THR A 304 -11.02 -15.08 -11.25
C THR A 304 -12.03 -15.64 -10.26
N LYS A 305 -11.97 -16.95 -10.01
CA LYS A 305 -12.81 -17.67 -9.06
C LYS A 305 -11.99 -18.12 -7.85
N PHE A 306 -12.38 -17.69 -6.67
CA PHE A 306 -11.84 -18.17 -5.39
C PHE A 306 -12.80 -19.17 -4.75
N LEU A 307 -12.29 -20.32 -4.31
CA LEU A 307 -13.08 -21.27 -3.51
C LEU A 307 -13.25 -20.78 -2.07
N HIS A 308 -12.15 -20.36 -1.44
CA HIS A 308 -12.17 -19.86 -0.06
C HIS A 308 -11.17 -18.72 0.15
N ILE A 309 -11.66 -17.60 0.70
CA ILE A 309 -10.85 -16.52 1.26
C ILE A 309 -10.93 -16.65 2.80
N PRO A 310 -9.82 -17.00 3.47
CA PRO A 310 -9.79 -17.27 4.90
C PRO A 310 -9.74 -16.00 5.75
N SER A 311 -9.95 -16.17 7.05
CA SER A 311 -9.75 -15.10 8.03
C SER A 311 -8.29 -14.65 8.03
N LYS A 312 -8.06 -13.34 8.29
CA LYS A 312 -6.74 -12.71 8.29
C LYS A 312 -5.93 -12.93 7.00
N PHE A 313 -6.59 -13.11 5.86
CA PHE A 313 -5.96 -13.25 4.53
C PHE A 313 -4.97 -12.11 4.23
N MET A 314 -5.38 -10.86 4.48
CA MET A 314 -4.57 -9.65 4.27
C MET A 314 -4.14 -8.96 5.59
N GLU A 315 -3.93 -9.71 6.68
CA GLU A 315 -3.68 -9.09 8.00
C GLU A 315 -2.42 -8.21 8.00
N ALA A 316 -2.56 -6.97 8.46
CA ALA A 316 -1.49 -5.95 8.49
C ALA A 316 -0.88 -5.60 7.12
N ALA A 317 -1.55 -5.90 6.00
CA ALA A 317 -1.10 -5.49 4.66
C ALA A 317 -1.36 -3.99 4.41
N GLU A 318 -0.48 -3.35 3.64
CA GLU A 318 -0.63 -1.98 3.15
C GLU A 318 -0.67 -1.99 1.61
N ILE A 319 -1.81 -1.64 1.02
CA ILE A 319 -2.02 -1.69 -0.44
C ILE A 319 -2.52 -0.34 -0.95
N ASN A 320 -1.79 0.30 -1.86
CA ASN A 320 -2.21 1.62 -2.38
C ASN A 320 -3.47 1.50 -3.25
N GLU A 321 -3.55 0.49 -4.12
CA GLU A 321 -4.71 0.21 -4.97
C GLU A 321 -5.00 -1.30 -5.05
N LEU A 322 -6.19 -1.70 -4.61
CA LEU A 322 -6.71 -3.07 -4.68
C LEU A 322 -7.96 -3.09 -5.57
N MET A 323 -7.99 -3.94 -6.59
CA MET A 323 -9.10 -3.99 -7.56
C MET A 323 -9.54 -5.43 -7.83
N PHE A 324 -10.79 -5.76 -7.51
CA PHE A 324 -11.44 -7.02 -7.90
C PHE A 324 -12.50 -6.75 -8.99
N THR A 325 -12.32 -7.35 -10.18
CA THR A 325 -13.18 -7.13 -11.35
C THR A 325 -13.65 -8.47 -11.93
N ASN A 326 -14.97 -8.70 -12.04
CA ASN A 326 -15.53 -9.97 -12.51
C ASN A 326 -15.02 -11.17 -11.68
N VAL A 327 -15.13 -11.08 -10.34
CA VAL A 327 -14.60 -12.08 -9.40
C VAL A 327 -15.74 -12.85 -8.72
N GLN A 328 -15.58 -14.16 -8.60
CA GLN A 328 -16.49 -15.02 -7.83
C GLN A 328 -15.76 -15.59 -6.62
N VAL A 329 -16.39 -15.57 -5.44
CA VAL A 329 -15.87 -16.18 -4.20
C VAL A 329 -16.92 -17.13 -3.65
N GLU A 330 -16.59 -18.41 -3.47
CA GLU A 330 -17.53 -19.37 -2.89
C GLU A 330 -17.69 -19.21 -1.37
N SER A 331 -16.61 -18.87 -0.66
CA SER A 331 -16.60 -18.62 0.78
C SER A 331 -15.65 -17.47 1.15
N PHE A 332 -16.15 -16.49 1.91
CA PHE A 332 -15.43 -15.33 2.41
C PHE A 332 -15.59 -15.25 3.93
N ALA A 333 -14.51 -15.50 4.66
CA ALA A 333 -14.52 -15.62 6.12
C ALA A 333 -14.53 -14.26 6.85
N ALA A 334 -14.88 -14.30 8.14
CA ALA A 334 -14.79 -13.16 9.04
C ALA A 334 -13.34 -12.63 9.13
N GLU A 335 -13.19 -11.31 9.28
CA GLU A 335 -11.88 -10.67 9.53
C GLU A 335 -10.80 -10.95 8.46
N ALA A 336 -11.19 -11.29 7.22
CA ALA A 336 -10.26 -11.55 6.12
C ALA A 336 -9.29 -10.38 5.86
N LEU A 337 -9.73 -9.15 6.12
CA LEU A 337 -9.00 -7.89 5.89
C LEU A 337 -8.62 -7.17 7.19
N TRP A 338 -8.55 -7.89 8.32
CA TRP A 338 -8.30 -7.27 9.63
C TRP A 338 -6.96 -6.51 9.71
N ASN A 339 -6.98 -5.29 10.25
CA ASN A 339 -5.82 -4.42 10.43
C ASN A 339 -5.07 -4.08 9.11
N SER A 340 -5.73 -4.24 7.96
CA SER A 340 -5.17 -3.85 6.65
C SER A 340 -5.43 -2.37 6.34
N ARG A 341 -4.57 -1.77 5.51
CA ARG A 341 -4.68 -0.38 5.04
C ARG A 341 -4.76 -0.33 3.52
N PHE A 342 -5.76 0.37 3.01
CA PHE A 342 -6.00 0.58 1.59
C PHE A 342 -5.95 2.08 1.23
N GLY A 343 -5.27 2.43 0.14
CA GLY A 343 -5.51 3.72 -0.50
C GLY A 343 -6.89 3.71 -1.15
N ILE A 344 -7.02 2.94 -2.23
CA ILE A 344 -8.26 2.71 -2.95
C ILE A 344 -8.53 1.20 -2.97
N PHE A 345 -9.74 0.78 -2.61
CA PHE A 345 -10.21 -0.59 -2.80
C PHE A 345 -11.50 -0.59 -3.62
N LEU A 346 -11.43 -1.17 -4.82
CA LEU A 346 -12.54 -1.28 -5.77
C LEU A 346 -12.98 -2.74 -5.94
N MET A 347 -14.28 -2.98 -5.86
CA MET A 347 -14.94 -4.25 -6.16
C MET A 347 -16.01 -3.98 -7.22
N ASN A 348 -15.84 -4.52 -8.42
CA ASN A 348 -16.77 -4.37 -9.54
C ASN A 348 -17.20 -5.74 -10.08
N ASN A 349 -18.51 -5.99 -10.12
CA ASN A 349 -19.08 -7.27 -10.55
C ASN A 349 -18.48 -8.46 -9.75
N VAL A 350 -18.55 -8.36 -8.41
CA VAL A 350 -18.06 -9.40 -7.50
C VAL A 350 -19.22 -10.18 -6.88
N VAL A 351 -19.16 -11.51 -6.92
CA VAL A 351 -20.19 -12.42 -6.37
C VAL A 351 -19.63 -13.16 -5.16
N LEU A 352 -20.21 -12.93 -3.98
CA LEU A 352 -19.83 -13.60 -2.73
C LEU A 352 -20.93 -14.59 -2.31
N MET A 353 -20.70 -15.89 -2.52
CA MET A 353 -21.73 -16.92 -2.36
C MET A 353 -21.93 -17.41 -0.92
N LYS A 354 -20.91 -17.32 -0.06
CA LYS A 354 -21.04 -17.47 1.40
C LYS A 354 -20.17 -16.40 2.03
N ILE A 355 -20.79 -15.48 2.77
CA ILE A 355 -20.09 -14.41 3.48
C ILE A 355 -20.44 -14.48 4.98
N GLU A 356 -19.41 -14.44 5.82
CA GLU A 356 -19.55 -14.44 7.27
C GLU A 356 -19.80 -13.04 7.83
N ASP A 357 -20.26 -12.96 9.08
CA ASP A 357 -20.32 -11.70 9.82
C ASP A 357 -18.89 -11.14 10.00
N ARG A 358 -18.74 -9.81 10.11
CA ARG A 358 -17.43 -9.13 10.25
C ARG A 358 -16.44 -9.36 9.09
N ALA A 359 -16.91 -9.75 7.90
CA ALA A 359 -16.05 -9.98 6.72
C ALA A 359 -15.10 -8.80 6.38
N PHE A 360 -15.57 -7.55 6.50
CA PHE A 360 -14.80 -6.33 6.20
C PHE A 360 -14.51 -5.49 7.47
N ALA A 361 -14.47 -6.14 8.65
CA ALA A 361 -14.19 -5.50 9.93
C ALA A 361 -12.70 -5.16 10.11
N GLY A 362 -12.43 -4.04 10.80
CA GLY A 362 -11.10 -3.58 11.19
C GLY A 362 -10.16 -3.19 10.05
N LEU A 363 -10.69 -2.82 8.87
CA LEU A 363 -9.89 -2.30 7.76
C LEU A 363 -9.83 -0.77 7.79
N PHE A 364 -8.76 -0.21 7.24
CA PHE A 364 -8.61 1.24 7.01
C PHE A 364 -8.60 1.51 5.50
N ALA A 365 -9.40 2.44 5.00
CA ALA A 365 -9.41 2.78 3.57
C ALA A 365 -9.63 4.28 3.32
N ASN A 366 -8.90 4.91 2.38
CA ASN A 366 -9.30 6.27 1.95
C ASN A 366 -10.57 6.20 1.10
N GLN A 367 -10.68 5.20 0.22
CA GLN A 367 -11.88 4.93 -0.57
C GLN A 367 -12.13 3.41 -0.64
N LEU A 368 -13.38 3.00 -0.38
CA LEU A 368 -13.88 1.63 -0.62
C LEU A 368 -15.15 1.71 -1.47
N GLN A 369 -15.12 1.16 -2.67
CA GLN A 369 -16.27 1.12 -3.57
C GLN A 369 -16.63 -0.31 -3.97
N MET A 370 -17.88 -0.70 -3.72
CA MET A 370 -18.51 -1.93 -4.16
C MET A 370 -19.60 -1.58 -5.19
N THR A 371 -19.47 -2.07 -6.41
CA THR A 371 -20.39 -1.75 -7.52
C THR A 371 -20.81 -3.04 -8.24
N ASN A 372 -22.10 -3.17 -8.53
CA ASN A 372 -22.69 -4.36 -9.17
C ASN A 372 -22.33 -5.68 -8.44
N CYS A 373 -22.19 -5.64 -7.11
CA CYS A 373 -21.79 -6.81 -6.33
C CYS A 373 -23.02 -7.60 -5.86
N VAL A 374 -22.89 -8.92 -5.71
CA VAL A 374 -23.95 -9.82 -5.26
C VAL A 374 -23.50 -10.54 -3.99
N PHE A 375 -24.19 -10.29 -2.88
CA PHE A 375 -23.94 -10.88 -1.58
C PHE A 375 -25.03 -11.89 -1.25
N SER A 376 -24.65 -13.11 -0.87
CA SER A 376 -25.61 -14.17 -0.51
C SER A 376 -26.39 -13.91 0.79
N ARG A 377 -25.96 -12.95 1.59
CA ARG A 377 -26.69 -12.41 2.75
C ARG A 377 -26.17 -11.01 3.09
N PHE A 378 -26.85 -10.32 4.01
CA PHE A 378 -26.31 -9.12 4.66
C PHE A 378 -25.53 -9.53 5.93
N PRO A 379 -24.22 -9.24 6.04
CA PRO A 379 -23.47 -9.55 7.25
C PRO A 379 -23.83 -8.63 8.43
N ASN A 380 -23.81 -9.18 9.64
CA ASN A 380 -23.78 -8.36 10.86
C ASN A 380 -22.38 -7.79 11.05
N TYR A 381 -22.28 -6.60 11.67
CA TYR A 381 -21.00 -5.95 11.98
C TYR A 381 -20.08 -5.82 10.76
N PHE A 382 -20.67 -5.56 9.58
CA PHE A 382 -20.05 -5.78 8.27
C PHE A 382 -18.70 -5.03 8.14
N PHE A 383 -18.65 -3.81 8.67
CA PHE A 383 -17.48 -2.93 8.73
C PHE A 383 -17.12 -2.50 10.17
N GLN A 384 -17.40 -3.34 11.18
CA GLN A 384 -17.15 -2.99 12.59
C GLN A 384 -15.67 -2.60 12.81
N LYS A 385 -15.44 -1.47 13.49
CA LYS A 385 -14.11 -0.88 13.77
C LYS A 385 -13.30 -0.50 12.53
N SER A 386 -13.91 -0.46 11.34
CA SER A 386 -13.26 0.02 10.14
C SER A 386 -13.32 1.55 10.07
N GLU A 387 -12.24 2.17 9.59
CA GLU A 387 -12.15 3.62 9.34
C GLU A 387 -12.04 3.86 7.84
N ILE A 388 -13.06 4.48 7.25
CA ILE A 388 -13.20 4.63 5.80
C ILE A 388 -13.47 6.10 5.45
N GLY A 389 -12.72 6.65 4.50
CA GLY A 389 -12.96 8.01 4.01
C GLY A 389 -14.27 8.10 3.23
N ASP A 390 -14.31 7.48 2.05
CA ASP A 390 -15.51 7.35 1.22
C ASP A 390 -15.90 5.88 1.05
N LEU A 391 -17.06 5.48 1.59
CA LEU A 391 -17.65 4.15 1.40
C LEU A 391 -18.82 4.24 0.42
N ALA A 392 -18.71 3.56 -0.72
CA ALA A 392 -19.76 3.53 -1.74
C ALA A 392 -20.20 2.10 -2.04
N ILE A 393 -21.46 1.76 -1.73
CA ILE A 393 -22.11 0.51 -2.12
C ILE A 393 -23.22 0.87 -3.11
N LEU A 394 -22.99 0.52 -4.38
CA LEU A 394 -23.77 1.00 -5.51
C LEU A 394 -24.31 -0.18 -6.33
N SER A 395 -25.57 -0.12 -6.75
CA SER A 395 -26.19 -1.08 -7.68
C SER A 395 -26.00 -2.55 -7.29
N SER A 396 -25.93 -2.83 -5.98
CA SER A 396 -25.52 -4.13 -5.43
C SER A 396 -26.70 -4.87 -4.77
N GLN A 397 -26.67 -6.19 -4.77
CA GLN A 397 -27.76 -7.06 -4.30
C GLN A 397 -27.40 -7.80 -3.01
N PHE A 398 -28.29 -7.77 -2.02
CA PHE A 398 -28.18 -8.50 -0.75
C PHE A 398 -29.35 -9.46 -0.62
N ARG A 399 -29.07 -10.77 -0.63
CA ARG A 399 -30.11 -11.84 -0.63
C ARG A 399 -30.70 -12.17 0.76
N ASP A 400 -30.42 -11.36 1.76
CA ASP A 400 -30.96 -11.46 3.12
C ASP A 400 -31.17 -10.06 3.69
N ALA A 401 -31.93 -9.96 4.78
CA ALA A 401 -32.29 -8.70 5.41
C ALA A 401 -31.16 -8.11 6.25
N ALA A 402 -31.02 -6.79 6.20
CA ALA A 402 -30.17 -6.05 7.12
C ALA A 402 -30.61 -6.22 8.58
N THR A 403 -29.70 -5.96 9.51
CA THR A 403 -29.99 -5.90 10.95
C THR A 403 -29.56 -4.54 11.51
N SER A 404 -30.02 -4.21 12.71
CA SER A 404 -29.57 -3.02 13.45
C SER A 404 -28.08 -3.06 13.84
N THR A 405 -27.35 -4.13 13.49
CA THR A 405 -25.90 -4.26 13.74
C THR A 405 -25.05 -4.20 12.47
N THR A 406 -25.67 -4.06 11.29
CA THR A 406 -24.97 -4.07 9.99
C THR A 406 -23.85 -3.03 9.89
N PHE A 407 -24.12 -1.78 10.28
CA PHE A 407 -23.15 -0.66 10.22
C PHE A 407 -22.61 -0.25 11.59
N LYS A 408 -22.88 -1.04 12.64
CA LYS A 408 -22.51 -0.69 14.00
C LYS A 408 -20.98 -0.60 14.17
N ASP A 409 -20.54 0.48 14.82
CA ASP A 409 -19.13 0.83 15.03
C ASP A 409 -18.32 1.04 13.73
N LEU A 410 -18.99 1.43 12.63
CA LEU A 410 -18.35 1.95 11.41
C LEU A 410 -18.01 3.43 11.56
N ASN A 411 -16.74 3.79 11.36
CA ASN A 411 -16.32 5.18 11.19
C ASN A 411 -16.13 5.48 9.69
N ALA A 412 -17.21 5.92 9.02
CA ALA A 412 -17.18 6.28 7.59
C ALA A 412 -17.51 7.76 7.37
N ALA A 413 -16.55 8.58 6.91
CA ALA A 413 -16.77 10.03 6.75
C ALA A 413 -17.84 10.35 5.68
N GLN A 414 -17.94 9.51 4.64
CA GLN A 414 -19.07 9.44 3.72
C GLN A 414 -19.53 7.98 3.52
N LEU A 415 -20.84 7.79 3.40
CA LEU A 415 -21.46 6.51 3.03
C LEU A 415 -22.52 6.76 1.94
N ARG A 416 -22.35 6.15 0.77
CA ARG A 416 -23.39 6.09 -0.28
C ARG A 416 -23.86 4.66 -0.44
N PHE A 417 -25.07 4.36 0.01
CA PHE A 417 -25.74 3.08 -0.20
C PHE A 417 -26.94 3.32 -1.12
N THR A 418 -26.76 3.16 -2.43
CA THR A 418 -27.76 3.58 -3.42
C THR A 418 -27.99 2.57 -4.53
N HIS A 419 -29.21 2.56 -5.08
CA HIS A 419 -29.63 1.65 -6.15
C HIS A 419 -29.49 0.16 -5.79
N CYS A 420 -29.43 -0.17 -4.49
CA CYS A 420 -29.23 -1.52 -4.01
C CYS A 420 -30.56 -2.27 -3.81
N GLU A 421 -30.52 -3.57 -4.01
CA GLU A 421 -31.66 -4.47 -3.73
C GLU A 421 -31.40 -5.20 -2.41
N ILE A 422 -32.33 -5.12 -1.45
CA ILE A 422 -32.23 -5.74 -0.13
C ILE A 422 -33.52 -6.51 0.17
N VAL A 423 -33.39 -7.69 0.79
CA VAL A 423 -34.55 -8.41 1.34
C VAL A 423 -35.12 -7.66 2.54
N CYS A 424 -36.40 -7.33 2.51
CA CYS A 424 -37.04 -6.44 3.48
C CYS A 424 -37.99 -7.19 4.42
N LYS A 425 -37.94 -6.88 5.72
CA LYS A 425 -38.89 -7.38 6.71
C LYS A 425 -40.05 -6.38 6.81
N LEU A 426 -41.22 -6.70 6.25
CA LEU A 426 -42.33 -5.75 6.08
C LEU A 426 -42.79 -5.02 7.35
N LYS A 427 -42.62 -5.64 8.53
CA LYS A 427 -42.99 -5.08 9.85
C LYS A 427 -41.85 -4.34 10.57
N ASP A 428 -40.62 -4.40 10.07
CA ASP A 428 -39.43 -3.84 10.72
C ASP A 428 -39.28 -2.36 10.36
N CYS A 429 -40.11 -1.52 10.98
CA CYS A 429 -40.26 -0.11 10.64
C CYS A 429 -38.94 0.66 10.75
N GLU A 430 -38.14 0.39 11.78
CA GLU A 430 -36.90 1.11 12.06
C GLU A 430 -35.82 0.81 11.02
N ILE A 431 -35.56 -0.48 10.72
CA ILE A 431 -34.56 -0.85 9.71
C ILE A 431 -35.01 -0.39 8.31
N ASN A 432 -36.26 -0.61 7.93
CA ASN A 432 -36.76 -0.18 6.63
C ASN A 432 -36.70 1.36 6.45
N SER A 433 -36.92 2.13 7.52
CA SER A 433 -36.80 3.60 7.47
C SER A 433 -35.36 4.08 7.21
N LEU A 434 -34.33 3.32 7.58
CA LEU A 434 -32.95 3.65 7.21
C LEU A 434 -32.73 3.53 5.69
N TYR A 435 -33.16 2.42 5.08
CA TYR A 435 -32.83 2.10 3.69
C TYR A 435 -33.79 2.67 2.63
N PHE A 436 -35.05 2.93 2.99
CA PHE A 436 -36.12 3.27 2.05
C PHE A 436 -36.82 4.61 2.31
N GLN A 437 -36.56 5.27 3.45
CA GLN A 437 -37.07 6.63 3.71
C GLN A 437 -36.01 7.66 3.32
N LYS A 438 -36.40 8.65 2.52
CA LYS A 438 -35.53 9.78 2.18
C LYS A 438 -35.25 10.65 3.41
N SER A 439 -33.99 11.00 3.62
CA SER A 439 -33.54 11.98 4.63
C SER A 439 -34.13 13.36 4.35
N ILE A 440 -34.49 14.11 5.40
CA ILE A 440 -34.99 15.50 5.25
C ILE A 440 -33.88 16.42 4.74
N HIS A 441 -32.63 16.15 5.14
CA HIS A 441 -31.44 16.94 4.80
C HIS A 441 -30.43 16.14 3.98
N GLN A 442 -29.50 16.85 3.32
CA GLN A 442 -28.35 16.22 2.67
C GLN A 442 -27.32 15.79 3.73
N LEU A 443 -27.40 14.52 4.13
CA LEU A 443 -26.49 13.89 5.08
C LEU A 443 -25.28 13.28 4.35
N THR A 444 -24.15 13.13 5.06
CA THR A 444 -22.98 12.38 4.56
C THR A 444 -23.23 10.88 4.41
N TRP A 445 -24.28 10.36 5.04
CA TRP A 445 -24.75 8.98 4.90
C TRP A 445 -26.06 8.99 4.10
N ILE A 446 -26.01 8.47 2.88
CA ILE A 446 -27.07 8.55 1.86
C ILE A 446 -27.59 7.15 1.56
N PHE A 447 -28.87 6.93 1.84
CA PHE A 447 -29.59 5.68 1.60
C PHE A 447 -30.76 5.95 0.63
N GLU A 448 -30.47 6.08 -0.67
CA GLU A 448 -31.46 6.51 -1.66
C GLU A 448 -31.60 5.55 -2.85
N HIS A 449 -32.78 5.53 -3.47
CA HIS A 449 -33.10 4.71 -4.66
C HIS A 449 -32.96 3.19 -4.44
N ASN A 450 -32.98 2.73 -3.19
CA ASN A 450 -32.90 1.30 -2.84
C ASN A 450 -34.25 0.60 -3.02
N ARG A 451 -34.22 -0.69 -3.32
CA ARG A 451 -35.39 -1.52 -3.60
C ARG A 451 -35.54 -2.64 -2.57
N CYS A 452 -36.73 -2.71 -2.00
CA CYS A 452 -37.18 -3.81 -1.13
C CYS A 452 -37.61 -5.01 -2.00
N VAL A 453 -37.07 -6.19 -1.70
CA VAL A 453 -37.41 -7.47 -2.34
C VAL A 453 -38.01 -8.42 -1.30
N SER A 454 -39.12 -9.07 -1.61
CA SER A 454 -39.74 -10.08 -0.76
C SER A 454 -39.10 -11.46 -0.96
N LEU A 455 -39.07 -12.29 0.08
CA LEU A 455 -38.70 -13.70 -0.05
C LEU A 455 -39.69 -14.46 -0.97
N PRO A 456 -39.27 -15.53 -1.67
CA PRO A 456 -40.14 -16.26 -2.60
C PRO A 456 -41.37 -16.93 -1.97
N ASP A 457 -41.32 -17.27 -0.68
CA ASP A 457 -42.33 -18.11 0.00
C ASP A 457 -43.40 -17.32 0.78
N SER A 458 -44.07 -16.38 0.10
CA SER A 458 -45.38 -15.91 0.57
C SER A 458 -46.34 -15.71 -0.61
N GLN A 459 -47.30 -16.64 -0.73
CA GLN A 459 -48.38 -16.61 -1.71
C GLN A 459 -49.09 -15.24 -1.69
N THR A 460 -49.18 -14.61 -2.87
CA THR A 460 -50.15 -13.54 -3.20
C THR A 460 -50.44 -12.52 -2.09
N VAL A 461 -49.39 -11.92 -1.54
CA VAL A 461 -49.53 -10.68 -0.77
C VAL A 461 -49.24 -9.53 -1.73
N THR A 462 -50.29 -8.84 -2.19
CA THR A 462 -50.17 -7.50 -2.78
C THR A 462 -49.30 -6.65 -1.84
N PRO A 463 -48.39 -5.78 -2.33
CA PRO A 463 -47.34 -5.16 -1.51
C PRO A 463 -47.97 -4.39 -0.34
N SER A 464 -48.06 -5.08 0.79
CA SER A 464 -48.62 -4.57 2.03
C SER A 464 -47.59 -3.58 2.53
N ARG A 465 -48.01 -2.31 2.58
CA ARG A 465 -47.14 -1.14 2.73
C ARG A 465 -46.00 -1.44 3.69
N ILE A 466 -44.78 -1.46 3.15
CA ILE A 466 -43.55 -1.63 3.92
C ILE A 466 -43.61 -0.62 5.07
N CYS A 467 -43.50 -1.08 6.32
CA CYS A 467 -43.47 -0.14 7.42
C CYS A 467 -42.17 0.66 7.32
N ILE A 468 -42.27 1.98 7.26
CA ILE A 468 -41.13 2.93 7.21
C ILE A 468 -41.23 4.00 8.31
N ASN A 469 -42.08 3.78 9.32
CA ASN A 469 -42.23 4.73 10.43
C ASN A 469 -41.05 4.54 11.41
N ALA A 470 -40.09 5.47 11.38
CA ALA A 470 -39.00 5.54 12.35
C ALA A 470 -39.49 5.58 13.81
N THR A 471 -38.73 4.98 14.72
CA THR A 471 -39.10 4.80 16.14
C THR A 471 -39.02 6.13 16.89
N GLU A 472 -40.07 6.51 17.63
CA GLU A 472 -40.06 7.72 18.47
C GLU A 472 -39.19 7.52 19.72
N VAL A 473 -38.35 8.52 20.04
CA VAL A 473 -37.42 8.49 21.18
C VAL A 473 -37.84 9.56 22.18
N SER A 474 -38.66 9.20 23.16
CA SER A 474 -39.41 10.10 24.05
C SER A 474 -38.67 10.58 25.32
N SER A 475 -37.33 10.63 25.31
CA SER A 475 -36.54 10.72 26.56
C SER A 475 -35.97 12.10 26.93
N ASN A 476 -36.16 13.15 26.13
CA ASN A 476 -35.57 14.47 26.38
C ASN A 476 -36.64 15.58 26.36
N PRO A 477 -36.76 16.41 27.42
CA PRO A 477 -37.65 17.57 27.41
C PRO A 477 -37.34 18.52 26.25
N GLY A 478 -38.39 19.04 25.61
CA GLY A 478 -38.27 20.01 24.50
C GLY A 478 -37.78 19.45 23.17
N LEU A 479 -37.56 18.14 23.04
CA LEU A 479 -37.20 17.48 21.78
C LEU A 479 -38.22 16.42 21.37
N TYR A 480 -38.57 16.40 20.09
CA TYR A 480 -39.22 15.28 19.43
C TYR A 480 -38.23 14.62 18.47
N CYS A 481 -37.78 13.41 18.81
CA CYS A 481 -36.75 12.66 18.08
C CYS A 481 -37.30 11.38 17.46
N LYS A 482 -36.86 11.07 16.24
CA LYS A 482 -37.09 9.79 15.53
C LYS A 482 -35.77 9.12 15.23
N ARG A 483 -35.64 7.82 15.55
CA ARG A 483 -34.45 7.03 15.25
C ARG A 483 -34.73 6.02 14.14
N ARG A 484 -33.77 5.90 13.22
CA ARG A 484 -33.69 4.90 12.15
C ARG A 484 -32.35 4.17 12.23
N VAL A 485 -32.16 3.39 13.29
CA VAL A 485 -30.91 2.72 13.66
C VAL A 485 -29.74 3.70 13.87
N GLU A 486 -28.96 4.00 12.83
CA GLU A 486 -27.70 4.75 12.89
C GLU A 486 -27.89 6.27 12.86
N ILE A 487 -29.09 6.75 12.49
CA ILE A 487 -29.42 8.17 12.36
C ILE A 487 -30.59 8.49 13.30
N GLU A 488 -30.44 9.56 14.09
CA GLU A 488 -31.49 10.14 14.92
C GLU A 488 -31.80 11.57 14.46
N GLU A 489 -33.06 11.84 14.16
CA GLU A 489 -33.54 13.11 13.62
C GLU A 489 -34.49 13.76 14.61
N CYS A 490 -34.07 14.90 15.16
CA CYS A 490 -34.77 15.63 16.22
C CYS A 490 -35.20 17.02 15.75
N ILE A 491 -36.34 17.46 16.27
CA ILE A 491 -36.88 18.81 16.10
C ILE A 491 -37.25 19.33 17.51
N CYS A 492 -36.95 20.59 17.79
CA CYS A 492 -37.38 21.20 19.05
C CYS A 492 -38.90 21.39 19.10
N SER A 493 -39.51 21.04 20.23
CA SER A 493 -40.96 21.08 20.48
C SER A 493 -41.38 22.13 21.51
N SER A 494 -40.42 22.84 22.11
CA SER A 494 -40.62 23.95 23.05
C SER A 494 -39.65 25.10 22.76
N GLU A 495 -39.99 26.30 23.22
CA GLU A 495 -39.06 27.44 23.20
C GLU A 495 -38.01 27.42 24.34
N GLU A 496 -38.14 26.49 25.29
CA GLU A 496 -37.16 26.28 26.37
C GLU A 496 -35.78 25.84 25.85
N PRO A 497 -34.67 26.23 26.49
CA PRO A 497 -33.32 25.81 26.11
C PRO A 497 -33.13 24.30 26.16
N VAL A 498 -32.72 23.71 25.04
CA VAL A 498 -32.48 22.26 24.90
C VAL A 498 -31.00 21.93 25.07
N ILE A 499 -30.69 20.74 25.59
CA ILE A 499 -29.33 20.20 25.69
C ILE A 499 -29.18 19.04 24.69
N LEU A 500 -27.99 18.87 24.10
CA LEU A 500 -27.64 17.72 23.26
C LEU A 500 -28.04 16.39 23.95
N PRO A 501 -28.97 15.61 23.38
CA PRO A 501 -29.52 14.43 24.04
C PRO A 501 -28.52 13.26 24.05
N LYS A 502 -28.69 12.34 25.01
CA LYS A 502 -27.86 11.13 25.06
C LYS A 502 -28.37 10.15 24.00
N THR A 503 -27.55 9.88 22.99
CA THR A 503 -27.88 8.94 21.91
C THR A 503 -26.87 7.80 21.77
N HIS A 504 -27.32 6.71 21.14
CA HIS A 504 -26.53 5.59 20.65
C HIS A 504 -26.45 5.57 19.11
N ALA A 505 -27.03 6.57 18.44
CA ALA A 505 -26.93 6.72 17.00
C ALA A 505 -25.53 7.23 16.59
N THR A 506 -25.07 6.80 15.42
CA THR A 506 -23.84 7.27 14.78
C THR A 506 -23.93 8.75 14.39
N MET A 507 -25.12 9.19 13.97
CA MET A 507 -25.42 10.55 13.52
C MET A 507 -26.65 11.12 14.24
N ILE A 508 -26.56 12.37 14.66
CA ILE A 508 -27.74 13.14 15.12
C ILE A 508 -27.93 14.41 14.28
N THR A 509 -29.19 14.70 13.97
CA THR A 509 -29.61 15.99 13.42
C THR A 509 -30.59 16.64 14.39
N ILE A 510 -30.42 17.94 14.67
CA ILE A 510 -31.31 18.70 15.55
C ILE A 510 -31.59 20.06 14.90
N GLY A 511 -32.84 20.50 14.89
CA GLY A 511 -33.16 21.83 14.39
C GLY A 511 -34.49 22.39 14.86
N ASP A 512 -34.76 23.60 14.37
CA ASP A 512 -35.92 24.44 14.72
C ASP A 512 -35.97 24.82 16.20
N CYS A 513 -34.79 24.98 16.81
CA CYS A 513 -34.62 25.29 18.23
C CYS A 513 -34.45 26.79 18.46
N SER A 514 -35.19 27.35 19.41
CA SER A 514 -34.92 28.70 19.96
C SER A 514 -33.49 28.79 20.50
N GLN A 515 -33.13 27.86 21.39
CA GLN A 515 -31.84 27.76 22.03
C GLN A 515 -31.41 26.30 22.21
N ILE A 516 -30.14 25.99 21.91
CA ILE A 516 -29.54 24.68 22.18
C ILE A 516 -28.12 24.83 22.78
N SER A 517 -27.79 24.05 23.81
CA SER A 517 -26.41 23.90 24.30
C SER A 517 -25.83 22.51 24.03
N LEU A 518 -24.60 22.51 23.49
CA LEU A 518 -23.74 21.35 23.35
C LEU A 518 -22.79 21.32 24.55
N MET A 519 -23.30 20.77 25.66
CA MET A 519 -22.51 20.28 26.79
C MET A 519 -22.13 18.81 26.55
N GLU A 520 -21.05 18.34 27.18
CA GLU A 520 -20.57 16.97 26.99
C GLU A 520 -21.62 15.95 27.45
N ASN A 521 -22.10 15.15 26.50
CA ASN A 521 -22.93 13.99 26.76
C ASN A 521 -22.18 12.71 26.39
N ASN A 522 -22.25 11.68 27.24
CA ASN A 522 -21.48 10.45 27.08
C ASN A 522 -22.09 9.51 26.03
N SER A 523 -21.93 9.90 24.76
CA SER A 523 -22.37 9.21 23.56
C SER A 523 -21.16 8.75 22.74
N PRO A 524 -20.54 7.60 23.08
CA PRO A 524 -19.28 7.16 22.48
C PRO A 524 -19.38 6.77 20.99
N GLN A 525 -20.59 6.56 20.48
CA GLN A 525 -20.84 6.22 19.08
C GLN A 525 -21.19 7.44 18.21
N LEU A 526 -21.32 8.65 18.79
CA LEU A 526 -21.73 9.84 18.05
C LEU A 526 -20.54 10.47 17.29
N TYR A 527 -20.50 10.23 15.98
CA TYR A 527 -19.46 10.74 15.07
C TYR A 527 -19.88 11.98 14.28
N PHE A 528 -21.18 12.17 14.06
CA PHE A 528 -21.73 13.24 13.22
C PHE A 528 -22.80 14.06 13.96
N VAL A 529 -22.64 15.38 14.02
CA VAL A 529 -23.63 16.32 14.56
C VAL A 529 -24.00 17.34 13.49
N TYR A 530 -25.30 17.46 13.22
CA TYR A 530 -25.88 18.46 12.33
C TYR A 530 -26.85 19.33 13.12
N LEU A 531 -26.60 20.64 13.19
CA LEU A 531 -27.54 21.62 13.74
C LEU A 531 -28.04 22.52 12.61
N TYR A 532 -29.35 22.74 12.52
CA TYR A 532 -29.96 23.56 11.49
C TYR A 532 -31.08 24.46 12.04
N ARG A 533 -31.17 25.70 11.55
CA ARG A 533 -32.24 26.65 11.93
C ARG A 533 -32.35 26.82 13.45
N THR A 534 -31.23 27.11 14.13
CA THR A 534 -31.22 27.40 15.57
C THR A 534 -31.09 28.91 15.83
N GLY A 535 -31.94 29.43 16.72
CA GLY A 535 -31.92 30.84 17.10
C GLY A 535 -30.60 31.21 17.81
N TYR A 536 -30.18 30.37 18.76
CA TYR A 536 -28.91 30.48 19.47
C TYR A 536 -28.33 29.11 19.84
N THR A 537 -27.16 28.78 19.32
CA THR A 537 -26.40 27.57 19.67
C THR A 537 -25.19 27.95 20.53
N LEU A 538 -25.17 27.43 21.75
CA LEU A 538 -24.00 27.46 22.63
C LEU A 538 -23.23 26.14 22.49
N ILE A 539 -21.91 26.20 22.28
CA ILE A 539 -21.04 25.01 22.25
C ILE A 539 -20.00 25.15 23.35
N GLU A 540 -20.17 24.39 24.43
CA GLU A 540 -19.25 24.38 25.58
C GLU A 540 -18.30 23.19 25.53
N LYS A 541 -18.74 22.05 24.98
CA LYS A 541 -17.91 20.84 24.87
C LYS A 541 -18.45 19.86 23.82
N LEU A 542 -17.61 19.48 22.86
CA LEU A 542 -17.98 18.54 21.79
C LEU A 542 -17.79 17.07 22.23
N PRO A 543 -18.57 16.11 21.66
CA PRO A 543 -18.38 14.68 21.89
C PRO A 543 -16.96 14.19 21.56
N LYS A 544 -16.44 13.25 22.37
CA LYS A 544 -15.05 12.77 22.28
C LYS A 544 -14.67 12.17 20.92
N ASN A 545 -15.61 11.53 20.25
CA ASN A 545 -15.39 10.83 18.98
C ASN A 545 -15.94 11.61 17.78
N LEU A 546 -16.33 12.89 17.96
CA LEU A 546 -16.88 13.69 16.87
C LEU A 546 -15.88 13.82 15.72
N LYS A 547 -16.38 13.62 14.50
CA LYS A 547 -15.64 13.73 13.23
C LYS A 547 -16.17 14.84 12.35
N ILE A 548 -17.49 15.03 12.32
CA ILE A 548 -18.13 16.07 11.52
C ILE A 548 -19.08 16.91 12.38
N LEU A 549 -18.88 18.22 12.33
CA LEU A 549 -19.79 19.22 12.87
C LEU A 549 -20.30 20.10 11.72
N ASN A 550 -21.60 20.03 11.44
CA ASN A 550 -22.24 20.88 10.44
C ASN A 550 -23.24 21.80 11.14
N LEU A 551 -23.08 23.11 10.95
CA LEU A 551 -23.90 24.17 11.53
C LEU A 551 -24.49 24.98 10.37
N LEU A 552 -25.82 25.04 10.30
CA LEU A 552 -26.56 25.55 9.14
C LEU A 552 -27.63 26.57 9.58
N HIS A 553 -27.71 27.74 8.95
CA HIS A 553 -28.77 28.73 9.20
C HIS A 553 -28.95 29.08 10.69
N SER A 554 -27.86 29.34 11.41
CA SER A 554 -27.84 29.35 12.88
C SER A 554 -26.96 30.45 13.47
N THR A 555 -27.31 30.99 14.63
CA THR A 555 -26.40 31.81 15.44
C THR A 555 -25.60 30.88 16.36
N VAL A 556 -24.27 31.02 16.39
CA VAL A 556 -23.39 30.09 17.11
C VAL A 556 -22.40 30.86 17.97
N ARG A 557 -22.22 30.38 19.20
CA ARG A 557 -21.21 30.84 20.14
C ARG A 557 -20.46 29.64 20.71
N ILE A 558 -19.14 29.61 20.53
CA ILE A 558 -18.27 28.56 21.04
C ILE A 558 -17.56 29.11 22.28
N GLU A 559 -17.92 28.59 23.45
CA GLU A 559 -17.37 29.00 24.75
C GLU A 559 -16.55 27.87 25.38
N ASN A 560 -15.74 28.21 26.40
CA ASN A 560 -14.77 27.33 27.07
C ASN A 560 -13.47 27.06 26.28
N ALA A 561 -12.40 26.76 27.01
CA ALA A 561 -11.14 26.28 26.45
C ALA A 561 -11.23 24.76 26.17
N ALA A 562 -10.50 24.28 25.16
CA ALA A 562 -10.46 22.85 24.79
C ALA A 562 -11.84 22.20 24.53
N VAL A 563 -12.76 22.95 23.90
CA VAL A 563 -14.08 22.48 23.43
C VAL A 563 -13.98 21.20 22.62
N MET A 564 -12.98 21.11 21.73
CA MET A 564 -12.73 19.93 20.93
C MET A 564 -11.94 18.88 21.72
N GLN A 565 -12.65 17.84 22.16
CA GLN A 565 -12.04 16.69 22.81
C GLN A 565 -11.34 15.74 21.83
N SER A 566 -11.97 15.47 20.68
CA SER A 566 -11.45 14.62 19.62
C SER A 566 -10.05 15.07 19.18
N PRO A 567 -9.07 14.17 18.97
CA PRO A 567 -7.74 14.56 18.48
C PRO A 567 -7.73 14.95 17.00
N SER A 568 -8.75 14.54 16.23
CA SER A 568 -8.82 14.79 14.79
C SER A 568 -10.26 14.73 14.26
N MET A 569 -10.69 15.80 13.59
CA MET A 569 -11.96 15.92 12.88
C MET A 569 -11.77 15.91 11.37
N ASP A 570 -12.76 15.36 10.66
CA ASP A 570 -12.79 15.34 9.21
C ASP A 570 -13.33 16.66 8.64
N LYS A 571 -14.38 17.22 9.26
CA LYS A 571 -15.07 18.40 8.71
C LYS A 571 -15.72 19.28 9.77
N ILE A 572 -15.50 20.59 9.66
CA ILE A 572 -16.32 21.62 10.30
C ILE A 572 -16.95 22.46 9.18
N GLN A 573 -18.27 22.53 9.12
CA GLN A 573 -19.00 23.35 8.15
C GLN A 573 -19.88 24.38 8.84
N LEU A 574 -19.72 25.63 8.41
CA LEU A 574 -20.60 26.74 8.69
C LEU A 574 -21.26 27.15 7.37
N ASP A 575 -22.58 27.09 7.28
CA ASP A 575 -23.33 27.59 6.11
C ASP A 575 -24.49 28.47 6.56
N ASN A 576 -24.54 29.72 6.10
CA ASN A 576 -25.50 30.72 6.58
C ASN A 576 -25.49 30.88 8.12
N VAL A 577 -24.30 30.84 8.74
CA VAL A 577 -24.10 30.92 10.20
C VAL A 577 -23.63 32.30 10.62
N ASN A 578 -24.15 32.80 11.75
CA ASN A 578 -23.56 33.93 12.48
C ASN A 578 -22.73 33.37 13.66
N LEU A 579 -21.42 33.20 13.45
CA LEU A 579 -20.47 32.76 14.48
C LEU A 579 -19.98 33.98 15.26
N GLU A 580 -20.58 34.22 16.42
CA GLU A 580 -20.37 35.43 17.22
C GLU A 580 -19.03 35.42 17.96
N PHE A 581 -18.63 34.25 18.45
CA PHE A 581 -17.44 34.10 19.27
C PHE A 581 -16.90 32.67 19.21
N VAL A 582 -15.57 32.55 19.20
CA VAL A 582 -14.83 31.33 19.51
C VAL A 582 -13.89 31.64 20.66
N ALA A 583 -14.03 30.91 21.76
CA ALA A 583 -13.19 31.08 22.94
C ALA A 583 -11.70 30.79 22.68
N ASP A 584 -10.85 31.43 23.49
CA ASP A 584 -9.42 31.17 23.55
C ASP A 584 -9.16 29.66 23.77
N PHE A 585 -8.16 29.10 23.08
CA PHE A 585 -7.78 27.68 23.20
C PHE A 585 -8.86 26.64 22.83
N ALA A 586 -9.96 27.00 22.15
CA ALA A 586 -11.07 26.06 21.86
C ALA A 586 -10.67 24.79 21.07
N PHE A 587 -9.72 24.90 20.14
CA PHE A 587 -9.22 23.84 19.26
C PHE A 587 -7.69 23.70 19.29
N ILE A 588 -7.04 24.07 20.40
CA ILE A 588 -5.58 23.95 20.58
C ILE A 588 -5.07 22.51 20.42
N GLU A 589 -3.96 22.32 19.72
CA GLU A 589 -3.33 21.02 19.42
C GLU A 589 -4.24 20.04 18.63
N LYS A 590 -5.27 20.53 17.93
CA LYS A 590 -6.25 19.68 17.20
C LYS A 590 -6.05 19.69 15.69
N ASN A 591 -6.28 18.53 15.08
CA ASN A 591 -6.20 18.37 13.63
C ASN A 591 -7.59 18.44 12.99
N VAL A 592 -7.73 19.18 11.89
CA VAL A 592 -8.97 19.25 11.10
C VAL A 592 -8.68 19.07 9.62
N LYS A 593 -9.29 18.08 8.96
CA LYS A 593 -9.04 17.85 7.53
C LYS A 593 -9.66 18.96 6.67
N PHE A 594 -10.88 19.42 6.96
CA PHE A 594 -11.55 20.44 6.17
C PHE A 594 -12.39 21.41 7.02
N ILE A 595 -12.20 22.72 6.82
CA ILE A 595 -13.08 23.76 7.36
C ILE A 595 -13.75 24.49 6.18
N SER A 596 -15.07 24.58 6.19
CA SER A 596 -15.87 25.27 5.18
C SER A 596 -16.73 26.36 5.82
N ILE A 597 -16.65 27.59 5.31
CA ILE A 597 -17.39 28.75 5.80
C ILE A 597 -18.06 29.43 4.60
N ASN A 598 -19.36 29.19 4.42
CA ASN A 598 -20.12 29.66 3.27
C ASN A 598 -21.25 30.59 3.72
N HIS A 599 -21.47 31.72 3.04
CA HIS A 599 -22.58 32.65 3.32
C HIS A 599 -22.68 33.08 4.80
N SER A 600 -21.57 33.06 5.53
CA SER A 600 -21.54 33.12 7.00
C SER A 600 -20.83 34.38 7.47
N LYS A 601 -21.12 34.78 8.71
CA LYS A 601 -20.44 35.86 9.42
C LYS A 601 -19.61 35.27 10.56
N VAL A 602 -18.34 35.65 10.65
CA VAL A 602 -17.44 35.29 11.76
C VAL A 602 -17.00 36.58 12.42
N VAL A 603 -17.44 36.80 13.66
CA VAL A 603 -17.27 38.08 14.37
C VAL A 603 -15.95 38.10 15.13
N LEU A 604 -15.73 37.15 16.06
CA LEU A 604 -14.52 37.10 16.88
C LEU A 604 -14.00 35.67 17.05
N ILE A 605 -12.73 35.47 16.72
CA ILE A 605 -11.95 34.29 17.09
C ILE A 605 -10.99 34.72 18.21
N GLY A 606 -10.97 33.94 19.28
CA GLY A 606 -10.13 34.16 20.46
C GLY A 606 -8.64 33.95 20.20
N ASN A 607 -7.85 34.17 21.24
CA ASN A 607 -6.41 33.97 21.19
C ASN A 607 -6.07 32.48 21.28
N LYS A 608 -5.17 32.02 20.42
CA LYS A 608 -4.70 30.63 20.39
C LYS A 608 -5.83 29.60 20.23
N SER A 609 -6.97 29.99 19.64
CA SER A 609 -8.11 29.09 19.44
C SER A 609 -7.79 27.92 18.52
N PHE A 610 -6.83 28.05 17.59
CA PHE A 610 -6.40 27.02 16.63
C PHE A 610 -4.87 26.78 16.66
N SER A 611 -4.16 27.21 17.72
CA SER A 611 -2.71 27.07 17.79
C SER A 611 -2.28 25.61 17.88
N ASP A 612 -1.08 25.33 17.36
CA ASP A 612 -0.39 24.04 17.46
C ASP A 612 -1.13 22.84 16.81
N GLY A 613 -2.25 23.11 16.12
CA GLY A 613 -3.02 22.17 15.31
C GLY A 613 -2.73 22.25 13.81
N ILE A 614 -3.09 21.21 13.05
CA ILE A 614 -2.96 21.20 11.58
C ILE A 614 -4.33 21.23 10.92
N ILE A 615 -4.54 22.20 10.03
CA ILE A 615 -5.73 22.29 9.18
C ILE A 615 -5.32 21.98 7.74
N ASN A 616 -5.77 20.86 7.17
CA ASN A 616 -5.32 20.48 5.82
C ASN A 616 -5.90 21.41 4.74
N LYS A 617 -7.16 21.85 4.87
CA LYS A 617 -7.78 22.77 3.92
C LYS A 617 -8.85 23.67 4.58
N ILE A 618 -8.81 24.96 4.27
CA ILE A 618 -9.86 25.94 4.57
C ILE A 618 -10.53 26.39 3.26
N GLN A 619 -11.85 26.48 3.25
CA GLN A 619 -12.61 27.08 2.16
C GLN A 619 -13.61 28.11 2.71
N ILE A 620 -13.51 29.36 2.23
CA ILE A 620 -14.37 30.47 2.61
C ILE A 620 -15.00 31.06 1.34
N GLN A 621 -16.32 31.19 1.33
CA GLN A 621 -17.05 31.71 0.18
C GLN A 621 -18.20 32.62 0.61
N SER A 622 -18.36 33.76 -0.08
CA SER A 622 -19.49 34.70 0.10
C SER A 622 -19.72 35.10 1.57
N SER A 623 -18.66 35.23 2.38
CA SER A 623 -18.73 35.36 3.85
C SER A 623 -18.11 36.67 4.36
N GLU A 624 -18.45 37.08 5.58
CA GLU A 624 -17.84 38.23 6.26
C GLU A 624 -17.02 37.75 7.48
N ILE A 625 -15.71 37.96 7.48
CA ILE A 625 -14.82 37.62 8.61
C ILE A 625 -14.25 38.91 9.18
N THR A 626 -14.72 39.27 10.37
CA THR A 626 -14.32 40.51 11.08
C THR A 626 -12.98 40.34 11.78
N ASN A 627 -12.76 39.19 12.43
CA ASN A 627 -11.45 38.82 12.97
C ASN A 627 -11.11 37.37 12.56
N THR A 628 -9.93 37.19 11.96
CA THR A 628 -9.38 35.90 11.53
C THR A 628 -8.63 35.15 12.63
N GLY A 629 -8.23 35.85 13.70
CA GLY A 629 -7.49 35.27 14.82
C GLY A 629 -6.26 34.48 14.35
N ASP A 630 -6.11 33.26 14.87
CA ASP A 630 -5.06 32.32 14.51
C ASP A 630 -5.50 31.19 13.55
N LEU A 631 -6.75 31.24 13.04
CA LEU A 631 -7.40 30.20 12.23
C LEU A 631 -6.55 29.68 11.05
N PHE A 632 -5.69 30.52 10.49
CA PHE A 632 -4.89 30.20 9.31
C PHE A 632 -3.44 29.78 9.61
N LEU A 633 -2.95 29.92 10.85
CA LEU A 633 -1.54 29.66 11.18
C LEU A 633 -1.15 28.19 10.96
N GLY A 634 -2.06 27.26 11.23
CA GLY A 634 -1.88 25.82 10.98
C GLY A 634 -2.38 25.33 9.61
N ALA A 635 -2.77 26.22 8.69
CA ALA A 635 -3.47 25.84 7.46
C ALA A 635 -2.50 25.55 6.28
N LYS A 636 -2.60 24.35 5.68
CA LYS A 636 -1.79 23.96 4.51
C LYS A 636 -2.30 24.53 3.19
N GLN A 637 -3.62 24.58 3.02
CA GLN A 637 -4.29 25.14 1.84
C GLN A 637 -5.47 26.02 2.28
N ALA A 638 -5.65 27.17 1.63
CA ALA A 638 -6.84 28.00 1.81
C ALA A 638 -7.39 28.49 0.47
N THR A 639 -8.71 28.45 0.31
CA THR A 639 -9.42 29.07 -0.81
C THR A 639 -10.44 30.06 -0.26
N ILE A 640 -10.31 31.34 -0.61
CA ILE A 640 -11.16 32.42 -0.13
C ILE A 640 -11.70 33.18 -1.34
N LYS A 641 -13.03 33.19 -1.51
CA LYS A 641 -13.68 33.83 -2.67
C LYS A 641 -14.87 34.71 -2.29
N ASN A 642 -15.05 35.82 -3.02
CA ASN A 642 -16.23 36.69 -2.93
C ASN A 642 -16.57 37.15 -1.50
N SER A 643 -15.57 37.26 -0.61
CA SER A 643 -15.75 37.43 0.83
C SER A 643 -15.18 38.75 1.33
N LYS A 644 -15.73 39.27 2.42
CA LYS A 644 -15.23 40.46 3.12
C LYS A 644 -14.35 40.03 4.30
N ILE A 645 -13.11 40.51 4.37
CA ILE A 645 -12.16 40.14 5.42
C ILE A 645 -11.49 41.39 6.02
N SER A 646 -11.64 41.58 7.33
CA SER A 646 -11.12 42.76 8.05
C SER A 646 -9.73 42.56 8.67
N SER A 647 -9.22 41.32 8.76
CA SER A 647 -7.86 41.03 9.21
C SER A 647 -7.22 39.95 8.34
N ILE A 648 -6.05 40.25 7.76
CA ILE A 648 -5.36 39.35 6.81
C ILE A 648 -4.04 38.77 7.33
N GLN A 649 -3.60 39.15 8.53
CA GLN A 649 -2.25 38.86 9.02
C GLN A 649 -1.92 37.37 9.07
N SER A 650 -2.86 36.53 9.52
CA SER A 650 -2.68 35.07 9.55
C SER A 650 -2.89 34.40 8.17
N ILE A 651 -3.53 35.06 7.20
CA ILE A 651 -3.78 34.47 5.87
C ILE A 651 -2.46 34.39 5.06
N ALA A 652 -1.52 35.31 5.31
CA ALA A 652 -0.22 35.32 4.64
C ALA A 652 0.67 34.12 4.98
N THR A 653 0.38 33.35 6.04
CA THR A 653 1.19 32.17 6.41
C THR A 653 0.81 30.89 5.64
N VAL A 654 -0.24 30.92 4.81
CA VAL A 654 -0.76 29.73 4.12
C VAL A 654 0.07 29.41 2.85
N PRO A 655 0.67 28.20 2.73
CA PRO A 655 1.53 27.87 1.60
C PRO A 655 0.81 27.77 0.23
N ASP A 656 -0.41 27.22 0.18
CA ASP A 656 -1.24 27.22 -1.03
C ASP A 656 -2.52 28.04 -0.80
N LEU A 657 -2.45 29.30 -1.19
CA LEU A 657 -3.53 30.27 -1.06
C LEU A 657 -4.15 30.57 -2.44
N CYS A 658 -5.47 30.36 -2.58
CA CYS A 658 -6.28 30.96 -3.64
C CYS A 658 -7.13 32.08 -3.03
N PHE A 659 -6.82 33.33 -3.37
CA PHE A 659 -7.49 34.53 -2.86
C PHE A 659 -8.09 35.36 -4.01
N GLU A 660 -9.41 35.26 -4.22
CA GLU A 660 -10.08 35.76 -5.44
C GLU A 660 -11.33 36.61 -5.13
N ASN A 661 -11.40 37.81 -5.72
CA ASN A 661 -12.54 38.72 -5.67
C ASN A 661 -13.05 39.04 -4.25
N ASN A 662 -12.12 39.20 -3.30
CA ASN A 662 -12.41 39.53 -1.91
C ASN A 662 -12.31 41.03 -1.64
N LEU A 663 -13.08 41.50 -0.66
CA LEU A 663 -13.08 42.87 -0.16
C LEU A 663 -12.34 42.93 1.18
N VAL A 664 -11.22 43.66 1.24
CA VAL A 664 -10.29 43.61 2.37
C VAL A 664 -10.19 44.96 3.09
N GLU A 665 -10.13 44.93 4.42
CA GLU A 665 -9.76 46.11 5.20
C GLU A 665 -8.24 46.33 5.12
N CYS A 666 -7.83 47.33 4.36
CA CYS A 666 -6.42 47.61 4.11
C CYS A 666 -5.88 48.63 5.11
N ARG A 667 -4.91 48.21 5.92
CA ARG A 667 -4.21 49.04 6.91
C ARG A 667 -2.74 49.16 6.54
N CYS A 668 -2.12 50.30 6.86
CA CYS A 668 -0.66 50.42 6.86
C CYS A 668 -0.08 49.51 7.95
N GLN A 669 0.83 48.62 7.60
CA GLN A 669 1.58 47.79 8.55
C GLN A 669 3.02 47.65 8.05
N GLU A 670 3.99 47.99 8.89
CA GLU A 670 5.42 47.74 8.64
C GLU A 670 5.89 46.52 9.45
N PRO A 671 6.76 45.66 8.89
CA PRO A 671 7.20 45.64 7.49
C PRO A 671 6.09 45.17 6.53
N ALA A 672 6.25 45.48 5.24
CA ALA A 672 5.30 45.14 4.19
C ALA A 672 5.18 43.61 3.98
N PHE A 673 3.96 43.06 4.05
CA PHE A 673 3.69 41.63 3.87
C PHE A 673 3.78 41.20 2.39
N GLN A 674 4.85 40.50 2.01
CA GLN A 674 4.92 39.80 0.71
C GLN A 674 4.06 38.52 0.74
N PHE A 675 3.20 38.35 -0.27
CA PHE A 675 2.56 37.09 -0.59
C PHE A 675 3.35 36.40 -1.71
N ASP A 676 4.16 35.41 -1.37
CA ASP A 676 5.04 34.73 -2.35
C ASP A 676 4.27 33.95 -3.43
N TYR A 677 3.03 33.55 -3.17
CA TYR A 677 2.23 32.75 -4.09
C TYR A 677 0.71 32.93 -3.90
N ASN A 678 -0.03 33.20 -4.99
CA ASN A 678 -1.46 32.90 -5.08
C ASN A 678 -1.68 32.01 -6.31
N SER A 679 -2.33 30.86 -6.11
CA SER A 679 -2.54 29.85 -7.16
C SER A 679 -3.65 30.19 -8.16
N CYS A 680 -4.45 31.23 -7.94
CA CYS A 680 -5.59 31.63 -8.78
C CYS A 680 -5.26 32.76 -9.78
N LYS A 681 -5.51 32.50 -11.08
CA LYS A 681 -5.02 33.29 -12.24
C LYS A 681 -5.76 34.62 -12.52
N THR A 682 -6.79 34.95 -11.74
CA THR A 682 -7.71 36.08 -11.98
C THR A 682 -8.07 36.78 -10.68
N SER A 683 -7.23 37.71 -10.23
CA SER A 683 -7.44 38.45 -8.99
C SER A 683 -8.02 39.85 -9.23
N THR A 684 -9.16 40.13 -8.59
CA THR A 684 -9.79 41.45 -8.47
C THR A 684 -10.11 41.74 -7.00
N ASN A 685 -9.14 41.53 -6.12
CA ASN A 685 -9.30 41.85 -4.69
C ASN A 685 -9.27 43.37 -4.50
N GLN A 686 -10.19 43.92 -3.71
CA GLN A 686 -10.38 45.37 -3.54
C GLN A 686 -10.22 45.78 -2.07
N CYS A 687 -9.73 46.99 -1.84
CA CYS A 687 -9.67 47.58 -0.50
C CYS A 687 -10.97 48.33 -0.17
N ILE A 688 -11.49 48.14 1.05
CA ILE A 688 -12.71 48.83 1.56
C ILE A 688 -12.60 50.36 1.47
N ASN A 689 -11.38 50.90 1.59
CA ASN A 689 -11.10 52.35 1.59
C ASN A 689 -10.92 52.96 0.17
N GLY A 690 -11.44 52.32 -0.88
CA GLY A 690 -11.57 52.93 -2.22
C GLY A 690 -10.32 52.88 -3.12
N PHE A 691 -9.22 52.26 -2.69
CA PHE A 691 -8.05 52.02 -3.53
C PHE A 691 -8.24 50.78 -4.41
N ASN A 692 -8.19 50.97 -5.74
CA ASN A 692 -8.36 49.93 -6.73
C ASN A 692 -6.97 49.37 -7.14
N PHE A 693 -6.74 48.07 -6.94
CA PHE A 693 -5.44 47.43 -7.20
C PHE A 693 -5.39 46.80 -8.60
N GLU A 694 -4.86 47.52 -9.59
CA GLU A 694 -4.58 46.91 -10.92
C GLU A 694 -3.28 46.06 -10.94
N ASN A 695 -2.35 46.29 -10.02
CA ASN A 695 -1.00 45.71 -10.06
C ASN A 695 -0.83 44.34 -9.38
N TRP A 696 -1.91 43.62 -9.10
CA TRP A 696 -1.83 42.23 -8.62
C TRP A 696 -1.36 41.22 -9.69
N ARG A 697 -1.10 41.69 -10.92
CA ARG A 697 -0.83 40.85 -12.10
C ARG A 697 0.64 40.66 -12.49
N ARG A 698 1.62 41.35 -11.87
CA ARG A 698 3.02 41.23 -12.36
C ARG A 698 4.22 41.58 -11.46
N THR A 699 4.07 41.92 -10.18
CA THR A 699 5.22 42.25 -9.30
C THR A 699 5.25 41.39 -8.02
N ARG A 700 6.43 40.87 -7.65
CA ARG A 700 6.68 40.15 -6.39
C ARG A 700 6.91 41.09 -5.20
N GLU A 701 6.40 42.31 -5.28
CA GLU A 701 6.68 43.39 -4.35
C GLU A 701 5.38 44.18 -4.13
N LEU A 702 5.10 44.51 -2.87
CA LEU A 702 4.22 45.63 -2.56
C LEU A 702 4.93 46.91 -3.02
N PRO A 703 4.25 47.84 -3.70
CA PRO A 703 4.88 49.07 -4.16
C PRO A 703 5.39 49.89 -2.97
N GLU A 704 6.49 50.60 -3.18
CA GLU A 704 7.15 51.43 -2.16
C GLU A 704 6.19 52.40 -1.47
N SER A 705 6.49 52.69 -0.22
CA SER A 705 5.70 53.54 0.69
C SER A 705 5.27 54.86 0.07
N THR A 706 3.96 55.04 -0.13
CA THR A 706 3.36 56.36 0.10
C THR A 706 3.09 56.47 1.60
N PRO A 707 3.63 57.48 2.30
CA PRO A 707 3.50 57.56 3.74
C PRO A 707 2.04 57.76 4.13
N CYS A 708 1.60 57.02 5.14
CA CYS A 708 0.25 57.11 5.70
C CYS A 708 0.05 58.53 6.24
N SER A 709 -0.71 59.35 5.51
CA SER A 709 -0.83 60.77 5.81
C SER A 709 -1.52 60.98 7.16
N ALA A 710 -0.77 61.52 8.11
CA ALA A 710 -1.34 61.98 9.38
C ALA A 710 -2.46 62.98 9.10
N SER A 711 -3.61 62.79 9.76
CA SER A 711 -4.74 63.69 9.64
C SER A 711 -4.36 65.09 10.12
N ASN A 712 -4.66 66.10 9.29
CA ASN A 712 -4.50 67.50 9.67
C ASN A 712 -5.33 67.80 10.93
N ASN A 713 -4.69 68.03 12.08
CA ASN A 713 -5.27 68.81 13.18
C ASN A 713 -4.31 69.37 14.26
N ASP A 714 -3.02 69.01 14.29
CA ASP A 714 -2.08 69.46 15.34
C ASP A 714 -0.94 70.41 14.87
N GLN A 715 -1.18 71.23 13.84
CA GLN A 715 -0.29 72.36 13.52
C GLN A 715 -0.75 73.68 14.16
N LYS A 716 -0.67 73.75 15.50
CA LYS A 716 -0.68 75.04 16.22
C LYS A 716 -0.17 74.91 17.66
N LEU A 717 1.16 74.82 17.86
CA LEU A 717 1.86 75.42 19.02
C LEU A 717 3.40 75.32 18.90
N LYS A 718 4.02 76.48 18.63
CA LYS A 718 5.36 76.95 19.04
C LYS A 718 6.63 76.17 18.62
N SER A 719 7.37 76.83 17.73
CA SER A 719 8.83 76.84 17.71
C SER A 719 9.43 77.60 18.91
N ALA A 720 10.59 77.16 19.42
CA ALA A 720 11.76 77.99 19.83
C ALA A 720 12.86 77.18 20.57
N ALA A 721 14.13 77.41 20.19
CA ALA A 721 15.37 77.18 20.98
C ALA A 721 15.71 75.72 21.45
N SER A 722 16.98 75.30 21.63
CA SER A 722 18.31 75.88 21.35
C SER A 722 19.41 74.78 21.34
N ASN A 723 20.58 75.09 20.78
CA ASN A 723 21.78 74.23 20.68
C ASN A 723 22.36 73.73 22.03
N PHE A 724 23.16 72.64 22.01
CA PHE A 724 24.56 72.47 22.50
C PHE A 724 25.00 71.00 22.18
N VAL A 725 26.11 70.73 21.44
CA VAL A 725 27.48 70.36 21.92
C VAL A 725 27.52 69.00 22.68
N SER A 726 28.36 67.98 22.41
CA SER A 726 29.44 67.71 21.42
C SER A 726 30.05 66.28 21.54
N ASN A 727 30.83 65.83 20.53
CA ASN A 727 31.95 64.84 20.60
C ASN A 727 31.62 63.34 20.86
N HIS A 728 32.32 62.32 20.29
CA HIS A 728 33.52 62.27 19.41
C HIS A 728 33.60 60.91 18.62
N PHE A 729 34.05 60.95 17.34
CA PHE A 729 35.12 60.16 16.65
C PHE A 729 35.28 58.60 16.86
N ILE A 730 35.35 57.71 15.85
CA ILE A 730 36.36 57.42 14.76
C ILE A 730 37.55 56.50 15.24
N CYS A 731 38.04 55.42 14.56
CA CYS A 731 37.76 54.80 13.24
C CYS A 731 38.39 53.37 13.00
N LEU A 732 38.00 52.71 11.88
CA LEU A 732 38.80 51.88 10.90
C LEU A 732 39.50 50.50 11.19
N PHE A 733 39.16 49.51 10.34
CA PHE A 733 39.99 48.62 9.45
C PHE A 733 40.98 47.48 9.88
N LEU A 734 40.80 46.33 9.18
CA LEU A 734 41.76 45.35 8.54
C LEU A 734 42.74 44.41 9.32
N GLY A 735 42.97 43.23 8.70
CA GLY A 735 44.07 42.24 8.94
C GLY A 735 43.57 40.79 9.18
N GLU A 736 43.44 39.92 8.17
CA GLU A 736 44.42 38.99 7.52
C GLU A 736 44.73 37.63 8.23
N ILE A 737 44.32 36.55 7.53
CA ILE A 737 44.91 35.20 7.32
C ILE A 737 45.97 34.65 8.30
N VAL A 738 45.72 33.44 8.86
CA VAL A 738 46.72 32.31 8.98
C VAL A 738 46.01 30.94 8.90
N LEU A 739 46.62 29.96 8.21
CA LEU A 739 46.30 28.52 8.18
C LEU A 739 47.28 27.72 9.05
N SER A 740 46.84 26.70 9.80
CA SER A 740 47.62 25.45 10.00
C SER A 740 46.81 24.29 10.58
N PHE A 741 47.03 23.08 10.06
CA PHE A 741 46.60 21.79 10.62
C PHE A 741 47.44 21.40 11.86
N TYR A 742 46.90 20.57 12.78
CA TYR A 742 47.33 19.15 12.98
C TYR A 742 46.75 18.45 14.23
N ASN A 743 46.33 17.18 14.05
CA ASN A 743 46.22 16.05 15.02
C ASN A 743 45.34 16.21 16.29
N PHE A 744 44.73 15.15 16.83
CA PHE A 744 44.88 13.70 16.59
C PHE A 744 43.54 13.03 16.22
#